data_AF-A0A935XQP5-F1
#
_entry.id   AF-A0A935XQP5-F1
#
_cell.length_a   1.000
_cell.length_b   1.000
_cell.length_c   1.000
_cell.angle_alpha   90.00
_cell.angle_beta   90.00
_cell.angle_gamma   90.00
#
_symmetry.space_group_name_H-M   'P 1'
#
loop_
_entity.id
_entity.type
_entity.pdbx_description
1 polymer ?
#
loop_
_entity_poly.entity_id
_entity_poly.type
_entity_poly.pdbx_seq_one_letter_code
_entity_poly.pdbx_strand_id
1 'polypeptide(L)'
;MSDTVDAMSIGGNATTLTANASGQLTLTGGTYTTLNAASGNGIIQSGALVVSGTTTLTSDAAGKDVTLQTAGNNFGTVSLVGGAANLGVVAVSDTVDAMSIGGNATTLTANASGQLTLTGGTYTTLNAASGNGIIQSGALVVSGTTTLTSDAAGKDVTLQTAGNNFGTVSLVGGAANLGVVAVSDTVDAMSIGGNATTLTANASGQLTLTGGTYTTLNAASGNGIIQSGALVVSGTTTLTSDAAGKDVTLQTAGNNFGTVSLVGGAANLGVVAVSDTVDAMSIGGNATTLTANASGQLTLTGGTYTTLNAASGNGIIQSGALVVSGTTTFNTPTVNAITLNAAGNNFGTVVVERGGEVTLRDVNGIVMGTSTVSGNLVVNAGGAITDSGAVSVTANAFFNAPGSAITLDSGFNAGTLTFAGAAVSVTEGSSMSLTGQSTATGGLTLVSAGQMNQTGTGNVTVSGVTSLTAGSANNVTFNSASNDFQGAVSVVSGNDVTLRDVNGIDVGTSTVSGNLVVNAGGAITDSGAVSVVANAFFNAPGSAITLDSGFNAGTLTFAGAAVSVSEGSAANLSGTSSATSLLLTSAGDITQTAGATLAVTNTANFQAGSNAITLTNAAANNFGNLTLAGGTVSVTEDSATNWVGSSSATSLLLTSNGAVTQTAVRRWR
;
A
#
# COMPACT_ATOMS: atom_id res chain seq x y z
N MET A 1 73.07 17.95 23.19
CA MET A 1 73.47 19.35 22.92
C MET A 1 72.37 20.25 23.45
N SER A 2 72.72 21.25 24.23
CA SER A 2 71.76 22.20 24.80
C SER A 2 72.27 23.63 24.54
N ASP A 3 71.41 24.48 24.01
CA ASP A 3 71.61 25.93 23.92
C ASP A 3 70.49 26.58 24.72
N THR A 4 70.89 27.34 25.75
CA THR A 4 69.96 27.95 26.70
C THR A 4 69.71 29.43 26.40
N VAL A 5 70.28 29.97 25.32
CA VAL A 5 70.17 31.39 24.97
C VAL A 5 69.57 31.58 23.58
N ASP A 6 70.07 30.87 22.56
CA ASP A 6 69.82 31.19 21.15
C ASP A 6 69.18 30.05 20.34
N ALA A 7 69.03 30.29 19.04
CA ALA A 7 68.66 29.28 18.06
C ALA A 7 69.82 28.30 17.82
N MET A 8 69.49 27.02 17.64
CA MET A 8 70.45 25.95 17.40
C MET A 8 70.28 25.37 16.00
N SER A 9 71.39 25.08 15.32
CA SER A 9 71.41 24.29 14.09
C SER A 9 72.29 23.06 14.28
N ILE A 10 71.76 21.86 14.03
CA ILE A 10 72.45 20.61 14.35
C ILE A 10 72.04 19.47 13.41
N GLY A 11 73.00 18.59 13.07
CA GLY A 11 72.79 17.39 12.26
C GLY A 11 73.99 16.45 12.31
N GLY A 12 73.95 15.35 11.55
CA GLY A 12 75.00 14.32 11.53
C GLY A 12 74.48 12.89 11.62
N ASN A 13 75.35 11.93 11.96
CA ASN A 13 74.97 10.53 12.11
C ASN A 13 75.33 10.06 13.53
N ALA A 14 74.35 9.56 14.29
CA ALA A 14 74.56 9.09 15.67
C ALA A 14 73.49 8.06 16.06
N THR A 15 73.73 7.23 17.07
CA THR A 15 72.66 6.37 17.62
C THR A 15 71.54 7.20 18.22
N THR A 16 71.88 8.20 19.04
CA THR A 16 70.93 9.13 19.67
C THR A 16 71.38 10.56 19.47
N LEU A 17 70.50 11.40 18.94
CA LEU A 17 70.62 12.85 19.00
C LEU A 17 69.65 13.39 20.04
N THR A 18 70.14 14.14 21.02
CA THR A 18 69.31 14.96 21.92
C THR A 18 69.72 16.41 21.76
N ALA A 19 68.84 17.23 21.19
CA ALA A 19 69.04 18.64 20.92
C ALA A 19 67.97 19.46 21.66
N ASN A 20 68.38 20.46 22.43
CA ASN A 20 67.50 21.35 23.16
C ASN A 20 67.94 22.80 22.91
N ALA A 21 67.06 23.64 22.36
CA ALA A 21 67.34 25.04 22.09
C ALA A 21 66.29 25.93 22.75
N SER A 22 66.69 27.01 23.43
CA SER A 22 65.73 28.02 23.90
C SER A 22 65.21 28.93 22.77
N GLY A 23 65.90 28.97 21.63
CA GLY A 23 65.43 29.60 20.39
C GLY A 23 64.80 28.60 19.43
N GLN A 24 64.86 28.85 18.12
CA GLN A 24 64.43 27.90 17.09
C GLN A 24 65.47 26.76 16.95
N LEU A 25 65.01 25.53 16.73
CA LEU A 25 65.88 24.40 16.44
C LEU A 25 65.79 24.04 14.95
N THR A 26 66.91 24.10 14.24
CA THR A 26 67.05 23.66 12.84
C THR A 26 67.82 22.35 12.78
N LEU A 27 67.17 21.30 12.28
CA LEU A 27 67.79 20.01 12.03
C LEU A 27 68.37 19.98 10.62
N THR A 28 69.69 19.91 10.49
CA THR A 28 70.38 19.99 9.18
C THR A 28 70.43 18.67 8.41
N GLY A 29 69.75 17.64 8.93
CA GLY A 29 69.69 16.29 8.38
C GLY A 29 70.54 15.28 9.14
N GLY A 30 70.37 14.00 8.83
CA GLY A 30 71.13 12.95 9.51
C GLY A 30 70.46 11.58 9.62
N THR A 31 71.24 10.60 10.06
CA THR A 31 70.77 9.23 10.36
C THR A 31 70.85 8.94 11.85
N TYR A 32 69.72 8.56 12.46
CA TYR A 32 69.61 8.30 13.89
C TYR A 32 68.79 7.04 14.21
N THR A 33 69.00 6.46 15.39
CA THR A 33 68.04 5.50 15.98
C THR A 33 67.04 6.24 16.87
N THR A 34 67.48 7.27 17.58
CA THR A 34 66.63 8.10 18.43
C THR A 34 66.94 9.57 18.20
N LEU A 35 65.90 10.38 18.01
CA LEU A 35 65.99 11.83 17.87
C LEU A 35 65.11 12.50 18.91
N ASN A 36 65.69 13.20 19.87
CA ASN A 36 64.97 14.01 20.84
C ASN A 36 65.24 15.49 20.53
N ALA A 37 64.23 16.20 20.05
CA ALA A 37 64.33 17.59 19.63
C ALA A 37 63.39 18.45 20.48
N ALA A 38 63.97 19.36 21.26
CA ALA A 38 63.27 20.32 22.10
C ALA A 38 63.59 21.75 21.68
N SER A 39 62.57 22.62 21.65
CA SER A 39 62.72 24.00 21.17
C SER A 39 61.80 25.02 21.86
N GLY A 40 62.38 26.18 22.18
CA GLY A 40 61.77 27.46 22.57
C GLY A 40 60.89 28.14 21.53
N ASN A 41 61.27 28.00 20.26
CA ASN A 41 60.68 28.76 19.18
C ASN A 41 60.48 27.95 17.89
N GLY A 42 60.05 26.69 18.06
CA GLY A 42 59.69 25.78 16.97
C GLY A 42 60.85 24.95 16.42
N ILE A 43 60.51 23.88 15.70
CA ILE A 43 61.47 22.93 15.13
C ILE A 43 61.30 22.91 13.62
N ILE A 44 62.37 23.16 12.88
CA ILE A 44 62.40 23.09 11.42
C ILE A 44 63.54 22.19 10.97
N GLN A 45 63.57 21.85 9.68
CA GLN A 45 64.66 21.11 9.07
C GLN A 45 65.14 21.75 7.76
N SER A 46 66.40 21.52 7.43
CA SER A 46 67.01 21.92 6.15
C SER A 46 67.59 20.74 5.36
N GLY A 47 67.55 19.52 5.90
CA GLY A 47 68.01 18.29 5.27
C GLY A 47 67.15 17.09 5.67
N ALA A 48 67.28 15.97 4.95
CA ALA A 48 66.54 14.74 5.22
C ALA A 48 66.94 14.11 6.56
N LEU A 49 65.95 13.61 7.30
CA LEU A 49 66.11 12.90 8.55
C LEU A 49 65.72 11.43 8.37
N VAL A 50 66.63 10.52 8.69
CA VAL A 50 66.39 9.08 8.70
C VAL A 50 66.47 8.60 10.15
N VAL A 51 65.33 8.33 10.77
CA VAL A 51 65.23 7.91 12.17
C VAL A 51 64.54 6.55 12.27
N SER A 52 65.33 5.49 12.47
CA SER A 52 64.79 4.12 12.48
C SER A 52 64.00 3.75 13.73
N GLY A 53 64.12 4.51 14.82
CA GLY A 53 63.38 4.33 16.06
C GLY A 53 62.47 5.51 16.37
N THR A 54 62.65 6.14 17.52
CA THR A 54 61.75 7.18 18.03
C THR A 54 62.29 8.59 17.78
N THR A 55 61.43 9.45 17.25
CA THR A 55 61.59 10.90 17.17
C THR A 55 60.66 11.55 18.20
N THR A 56 61.22 12.12 19.27
CA THR A 56 60.47 12.88 20.27
C THR A 56 60.58 14.38 19.94
N LEU A 57 59.45 15.03 19.71
CA LEU A 57 59.35 16.45 19.41
C LEU A 57 58.72 17.15 20.62
N THR A 58 59.44 18.10 21.20
CA THR A 58 59.00 18.82 22.40
C THR A 58 59.07 20.33 22.18
N SER A 59 58.05 21.06 22.63
CA SER A 59 58.18 22.51 22.84
C SER A 59 58.12 22.82 24.34
N ASP A 60 59.04 23.64 24.81
CA ASP A 60 59.06 24.16 26.19
C ASP A 60 58.06 25.33 26.37
N ALA A 61 57.63 25.95 25.27
CA ALA A 61 56.62 27.00 25.19
C ALA A 61 55.35 26.52 24.46
N ALA A 62 54.20 27.08 24.85
CA ALA A 62 52.90 26.77 24.26
C ALA A 62 52.81 27.19 22.78
N GLY A 63 52.15 26.36 21.95
CA GLY A 63 51.73 26.76 20.60
C GLY A 63 52.86 26.95 19.58
N LYS A 64 53.97 26.23 19.73
CA LYS A 64 55.10 26.31 18.79
C LYS A 64 54.98 25.30 17.67
N ASP A 65 55.38 25.72 16.47
CA ASP A 65 55.23 24.94 15.25
C ASP A 65 56.41 23.98 15.02
N VAL A 66 56.13 22.85 14.38
CA VAL A 66 57.12 21.88 13.94
C VAL A 66 56.91 21.58 12.46
N THR A 67 57.96 21.67 11.65
CA THR A 67 57.89 21.37 10.22
C THR A 67 59.04 20.47 9.79
N LEU A 68 58.72 19.20 9.53
CA LEU A 68 59.63 18.12 9.13
C LEU A 68 59.17 17.47 7.82
N GLN A 69 59.23 18.23 6.71
CA GLN A 69 58.61 17.85 5.43
C GLN A 69 59.59 17.73 4.25
N THR A 70 60.91 17.78 4.46
CA THR A 70 61.87 17.60 3.36
C THR A 70 61.78 16.19 2.79
N ALA A 71 61.88 16.07 1.47
CA ALA A 71 61.95 14.79 0.79
C ALA A 71 63.12 13.94 1.29
N GLY A 72 62.92 12.62 1.34
CA GLY A 72 63.89 11.66 1.85
C GLY A 72 63.83 11.45 3.37
N ASN A 73 62.92 12.14 4.06
CA ASN A 73 62.60 11.82 5.45
C ASN A 73 62.06 10.37 5.55
N ASN A 74 62.57 9.63 6.54
CA ASN A 74 62.11 8.31 6.96
C ASN A 74 62.06 8.31 8.50
N PHE A 75 60.89 8.12 9.08
CA PHE A 75 60.62 8.14 10.50
C PHE A 75 59.87 6.88 10.91
N GLY A 76 60.41 6.12 11.88
CA GLY A 76 59.69 5.04 12.53
C GLY A 76 58.51 5.55 13.37
N THR A 77 58.80 5.99 14.60
CA THR A 77 57.77 6.54 15.52
C THR A 77 58.05 8.00 15.83
N VAL A 78 57.05 8.85 15.75
CA VAL A 78 57.11 10.28 16.08
C VAL A 78 56.19 10.56 17.25
N SER A 79 56.76 11.01 18.37
CA SER A 79 56.03 11.34 19.59
C SER A 79 56.00 12.84 19.80
N LEU A 80 54.80 13.41 19.84
CA LEU A 80 54.55 14.83 20.07
C LEU A 80 54.32 15.07 21.56
N VAL A 81 55.31 15.64 22.24
CA VAL A 81 55.25 15.93 23.67
C VAL A 81 55.08 17.43 23.85
N GLY A 82 53.88 17.86 24.21
CA GLY A 82 53.66 19.24 24.64
C GLY A 82 54.34 19.51 25.99
N GLY A 83 54.88 20.71 26.18
CA GLY A 83 55.33 21.20 27.48
C GLY A 83 54.12 21.54 28.38
N ALA A 84 53.98 22.80 28.81
CA ALA A 84 52.82 23.24 29.59
C ALA A 84 51.50 23.31 28.79
N ALA A 85 51.55 23.18 27.46
CA ALA A 85 50.41 23.19 26.54
C ALA A 85 50.70 22.38 25.27
N ASN A 86 49.70 22.20 24.41
CA ASN A 86 49.83 21.53 23.12
C ASN A 86 50.83 22.27 22.19
N LEU A 87 51.47 21.51 21.29
CA LEU A 87 52.20 22.10 20.16
C LEU A 87 51.25 22.93 19.28
N GLY A 88 51.80 23.83 18.47
CA GLY A 88 51.06 24.60 17.47
C GLY A 88 50.72 23.74 16.25
N VAL A 89 51.14 24.21 15.07
CA VAL A 89 51.05 23.47 13.82
C VAL A 89 52.24 22.51 13.70
N VAL A 90 51.96 21.22 13.65
CA VAL A 90 52.94 20.15 13.45
C VAL A 90 52.73 19.55 12.07
N ALA A 91 53.76 19.54 11.24
CA ALA A 91 53.74 18.90 9.93
C ALA A 91 54.94 17.95 9.78
N VAL A 92 54.68 16.66 9.56
CA VAL A 92 55.71 15.62 9.44
C VAL A 92 55.41 14.75 8.22
N SER A 93 56.40 14.59 7.35
CA SER A 93 56.30 13.73 6.17
C SER A 93 57.36 12.63 6.23
N ASP A 94 56.92 11.38 6.12
CA ASP A 94 57.70 10.22 5.73
C ASP A 94 57.46 9.95 4.24
N THR A 95 58.53 9.90 3.47
CA THR A 95 58.48 9.73 2.02
C THR A 95 59.05 8.40 1.55
N VAL A 96 59.37 7.50 2.48
CA VAL A 96 60.02 6.23 2.21
C VAL A 96 59.12 5.05 2.56
N ASP A 97 58.60 4.99 3.79
CA ASP A 97 57.84 3.83 4.28
C ASP A 97 56.74 4.23 5.28
N ALA A 98 56.51 3.39 6.29
CA ALA A 98 55.40 3.52 7.22
C ALA A 98 55.81 4.35 8.43
N MET A 99 54.97 5.30 8.83
CA MET A 99 55.21 6.16 9.97
C MET A 99 54.15 5.95 11.04
N SER A 100 54.58 5.94 12.30
CA SER A 100 53.71 6.04 13.45
C SER A 100 53.84 7.41 14.10
N ILE A 101 52.73 8.09 14.39
CA ILE A 101 52.77 9.45 14.97
C ILE A 101 51.58 9.72 15.90
N GLY A 102 51.82 10.46 16.99
CA GLY A 102 50.75 10.90 17.89
C GLY A 102 51.23 11.80 19.02
N GLY A 103 50.31 12.22 19.88
CA GLY A 103 50.51 13.21 20.95
C GLY A 103 49.64 14.47 20.75
N ASN A 104 50.01 15.62 21.29
CA ASN A 104 49.09 16.77 21.34
C ASN A 104 49.58 17.99 20.52
N ALA A 105 48.73 18.50 19.63
CA ALA A 105 48.99 19.69 18.81
C ALA A 105 47.70 20.46 18.51
N THR A 106 47.76 21.73 18.06
CA THR A 106 46.55 22.40 17.54
C THR A 106 46.20 21.85 16.17
N THR A 107 47.18 21.75 15.28
CA THR A 107 47.05 21.09 13.96
C THR A 107 48.13 20.04 13.80
N LEU A 108 47.74 18.82 13.43
CA LEU A 108 48.68 17.79 12.98
C LEU A 108 48.48 17.52 11.49
N THR A 109 49.52 17.68 10.69
CA THR A 109 49.61 17.20 9.31
C THR A 109 50.64 16.08 9.24
N ALA A 110 50.18 14.84 9.09
CA ALA A 110 51.03 13.65 9.00
C ALA A 110 50.90 13.02 7.62
N ASN A 111 52.01 12.84 6.91
CA ASN A 111 52.03 12.23 5.58
C ASN A 111 53.01 11.05 5.55
N ALA A 112 52.57 9.85 5.19
CA ALA A 112 53.44 8.68 5.03
C ALA A 112 53.28 8.05 3.64
N SER A 113 54.36 7.78 2.92
CA SER A 113 54.27 7.03 1.65
C SER A 113 53.83 5.58 1.86
N GLY A 114 54.12 4.99 3.02
CA GLY A 114 53.60 3.72 3.50
C GLY A 114 52.33 3.87 4.34
N GLN A 115 52.11 2.93 5.27
CA GLN A 115 50.98 2.99 6.19
C GLN A 115 51.21 4.08 7.24
N LEU A 116 50.17 4.85 7.57
CA LEU A 116 50.20 5.81 8.66
C LEU A 116 49.49 5.23 9.89
N THR A 117 50.20 5.12 11.01
CA THR A 117 49.63 4.69 12.30
C THR A 117 49.53 5.85 13.28
N LEU A 118 48.31 6.28 13.59
CA LEU A 118 48.03 7.32 14.57
C LEU A 118 48.04 6.74 15.98
N THR A 119 48.98 7.15 16.84
CA THR A 119 49.15 6.57 18.19
C THR A 119 48.26 7.21 19.26
N GLY A 120 47.30 8.03 18.84
CA GLY A 120 46.40 8.79 19.68
C GLY A 120 46.86 10.22 19.91
N GLY A 121 46.01 11.06 20.50
CA GLY A 121 46.32 12.46 20.71
C GLY A 121 45.10 13.38 20.76
N THR A 122 45.35 14.64 21.13
CA THR A 122 44.35 15.72 21.11
C THR A 122 44.73 16.77 20.08
N TYR A 123 43.80 17.06 19.17
CA TYR A 123 43.96 18.01 18.07
C TYR A 123 42.74 18.92 17.90
N THR A 124 42.93 20.11 17.34
CA THR A 124 41.82 20.87 16.75
C THR A 124 41.62 20.45 15.30
N THR A 125 42.72 20.28 14.56
CA THR A 125 42.71 19.81 13.17
C THR A 125 43.68 18.65 13.00
N LEU A 126 43.25 17.59 12.34
CA LEU A 126 44.07 16.44 11.99
C LEU A 126 44.01 16.23 10.47
N ASN A 127 45.15 16.33 9.78
CA ASN A 127 45.29 16.01 8.38
C ASN A 127 46.20 14.78 8.26
N ALA A 128 45.63 13.63 7.92
CA ALA A 128 46.35 12.37 7.81
C ALA A 128 46.35 11.92 6.35
N ALA A 129 47.54 11.81 5.77
CA ALA A 129 47.77 11.34 4.40
C ALA A 129 48.62 10.06 4.41
N SER A 130 48.24 9.07 3.61
CA SER A 130 48.98 7.81 3.50
C SER A 130 48.94 7.20 2.11
N GLY A 131 50.03 6.55 1.71
CA GLY A 131 50.08 5.71 0.51
C GLY A 131 49.76 4.23 0.70
N ASN A 132 49.61 3.76 1.95
CA ASN A 132 49.19 2.40 2.24
C ASN A 132 48.18 2.25 3.39
N GLY A 133 47.30 3.24 3.55
CA GLY A 133 46.18 3.22 4.49
C GLY A 133 46.50 3.83 5.86
N ILE A 134 45.43 4.19 6.57
CA ILE A 134 45.52 4.88 7.87
C ILE A 134 44.92 3.99 8.95
N ILE A 135 45.67 3.70 9.99
CA ILE A 135 45.19 2.97 11.17
C ILE A 135 45.48 3.77 12.44
N GLN A 136 44.94 3.31 13.56
CA GLN A 136 45.23 3.88 14.86
C GLN A 136 45.53 2.81 15.91
N SER A 137 46.31 3.20 16.93
CA SER A 137 46.61 2.38 18.11
C SER A 137 46.21 3.04 19.44
N GLY A 138 45.86 4.34 19.41
CA GLY A 138 45.35 5.09 20.55
C GLY A 138 44.10 5.90 20.20
N ALA A 139 43.45 6.47 21.23
CA ALA A 139 42.26 7.31 21.05
C ALA A 139 42.62 8.68 20.45
N LEU A 140 41.80 9.15 19.52
CA LEU A 140 41.93 10.45 18.88
C LEU A 140 40.81 11.38 19.34
N VAL A 141 41.17 12.55 19.84
CA VAL A 141 40.23 13.61 20.22
C VAL A 141 40.47 14.80 19.30
N VAL A 142 39.57 15.01 18.34
CA VAL A 142 39.66 16.07 17.33
C VAL A 142 38.45 16.97 17.40
N SER A 143 38.60 18.15 18.01
CA SER A 143 37.49 19.07 18.25
C SER A 143 36.98 19.79 16.99
N GLY A 144 37.77 19.78 15.91
CA GLY A 144 37.44 20.40 14.63
C GLY A 144 37.41 19.38 13.50
N THR A 145 38.28 19.56 12.50
CA THR A 145 38.25 18.76 11.27
C THR A 145 39.34 17.69 11.25
N THR A 146 38.95 16.48 10.90
CA THR A 146 39.83 15.36 10.53
C THR A 146 39.76 15.15 9.03
N THR A 147 40.83 15.46 8.30
CA THR A 147 40.96 15.18 6.86
C THR A 147 41.75 13.88 6.68
N LEU A 148 41.15 12.92 5.99
CA LEU A 148 41.74 11.62 5.70
C LEU A 148 41.97 11.51 4.20
N THR A 149 43.24 11.41 3.80
CA THR A 149 43.65 11.38 2.40
C THR A 149 44.43 10.11 2.09
N SER A 150 44.12 9.46 0.97
CA SER A 150 45.02 8.45 0.39
C SER A 150 45.64 8.95 -0.90
N ASP A 151 46.96 8.86 -1.03
CA ASP A 151 47.65 9.24 -2.28
C ASP A 151 47.52 8.16 -3.38
N ALA A 152 47.14 6.94 -2.99
CA ALA A 152 46.87 5.81 -3.85
C ALA A 152 45.38 5.41 -3.80
N ALA A 153 44.89 4.87 -4.91
CA ALA A 153 43.51 4.38 -5.03
C ALA A 153 43.21 3.21 -4.09
N GLY A 154 42.01 3.21 -3.49
CA GLY A 154 41.46 2.03 -2.81
C GLY A 154 42.15 1.66 -1.49
N LYS A 155 42.74 2.62 -0.77
CA LYS A 155 43.38 2.38 0.53
C LYS A 155 42.40 2.50 1.68
N ASP A 156 42.57 1.63 2.67
CA ASP A 156 41.65 1.52 3.79
C ASP A 156 42.02 2.49 4.92
N VAL A 157 41.00 2.90 5.68
CA VAL A 157 41.15 3.73 6.89
C VAL A 157 40.38 3.07 8.03
N THR A 158 41.02 2.87 9.17
CA THR A 158 40.37 2.28 10.35
C THR A 158 40.66 3.10 11.60
N LEU A 159 39.64 3.83 12.07
CA LEU A 159 39.67 4.72 13.24
C LEU A 159 38.57 4.34 14.25
N GLN A 160 38.71 3.19 14.90
CA GLN A 160 37.64 2.56 15.72
C GLN A 160 38.01 2.31 17.20
N THR A 161 39.15 2.80 17.69
CA THR A 161 39.51 2.64 19.11
C THR A 161 38.52 3.39 19.99
N ALA A 162 38.16 2.79 21.12
CA ALA A 162 37.32 3.43 22.13
C ALA A 162 37.95 4.75 22.63
N GLY A 163 37.10 5.73 22.94
CA GLY A 163 37.50 7.06 23.37
C GLY A 163 37.78 8.03 22.22
N ASN A 164 37.64 7.59 20.96
CA ASN A 164 37.63 8.50 19.83
C ASN A 164 36.48 9.51 19.95
N ASN A 165 36.80 10.78 19.72
CA ASN A 165 35.88 11.91 19.62
C ASN A 165 36.28 12.75 18.40
N PHE A 166 35.41 12.85 17.40
CA PHE A 166 35.62 13.54 16.15
C PHE A 166 34.47 14.50 15.87
N GLY A 167 34.79 15.79 15.65
CA GLY A 167 33.82 16.74 15.13
C GLY A 167 33.43 16.44 13.68
N THR A 168 34.22 16.93 12.73
CA THR A 168 33.99 16.67 11.29
C THR A 168 35.09 15.79 10.70
N VAL A 169 34.71 14.79 9.93
CA VAL A 169 35.61 13.88 9.21
C VAL A 169 35.40 14.03 7.71
N SER A 170 36.43 14.43 7.00
CA SER A 170 36.44 14.64 5.56
C SER A 170 37.27 13.56 4.87
N LEU A 171 36.64 12.81 3.98
CA LEU A 171 37.25 11.72 3.21
C LEU A 171 37.66 12.24 1.84
N VAL A 172 38.96 12.46 1.65
CA VAL A 172 39.53 13.01 0.42
C VAL A 172 40.24 11.89 -0.33
N GLY A 173 39.61 11.36 -1.38
CA GLY A 173 40.30 10.46 -2.30
C GLY A 173 41.40 11.20 -3.07
N GLY A 174 42.52 10.53 -3.36
CA GLY A 174 43.53 11.01 -4.30
C GLY A 174 43.03 10.91 -5.74
N ALA A 175 43.68 10.10 -6.58
CA ALA A 175 43.23 9.85 -7.96
C ALA A 175 41.93 9.01 -8.06
N ALA A 176 41.49 8.38 -6.96
CA ALA A 176 40.29 7.57 -6.87
C ALA A 176 39.71 7.61 -5.43
N ASN A 177 38.54 6.98 -5.23
CA ASN A 177 37.92 6.83 -3.92
C ASN A 177 38.83 6.06 -2.95
N LEU A 178 38.69 6.36 -1.65
CA LEU A 178 39.24 5.51 -0.59
C LEU A 178 38.66 4.08 -0.69
N GLY A 179 39.33 3.11 -0.08
CA GLY A 179 38.84 1.73 0.02
C GLY A 179 37.75 1.60 1.09
N VAL A 180 37.96 0.71 2.04
CA VAL A 180 37.12 0.55 3.23
C VAL A 180 37.52 1.59 4.28
N VAL A 181 36.59 2.46 4.63
CA VAL A 181 36.74 3.46 5.68
C VAL A 181 35.84 3.10 6.85
N ALA A 182 36.41 2.97 8.04
CA ALA A 182 35.67 2.73 9.27
C ALA A 182 36.07 3.77 10.32
N VAL A 183 35.11 4.56 10.80
CA VAL A 183 35.33 5.62 11.80
C VAL A 183 34.27 5.52 12.88
N SER A 184 34.70 5.48 14.15
CA SER A 184 33.82 5.46 15.31
C SER A 184 34.08 6.67 16.21
N ASP A 185 33.02 7.40 16.54
CA ASP A 185 32.94 8.35 17.64
C ASP A 185 32.17 7.69 18.78
N THR A 186 32.80 7.62 19.94
CA THR A 186 32.22 6.93 21.11
C THR A 186 31.80 7.89 22.22
N VAL A 187 31.83 9.20 21.96
CA VAL A 187 31.62 10.25 22.96
C VAL A 187 30.41 11.12 22.65
N ASP A 188 30.29 11.62 21.42
CA ASP A 188 29.23 12.53 21.02
C ASP A 188 28.86 12.40 19.52
N ALA A 189 28.55 13.52 18.87
CA ALA A 189 28.02 13.57 17.51
C ALA A 189 29.14 13.72 16.50
N MET A 190 29.07 12.96 15.41
CA MET A 190 30.05 13.01 14.32
C MET A 190 29.42 13.52 13.04
N SER A 191 30.15 14.34 12.31
CA SER A 191 29.87 14.69 10.92
C SER A 191 30.88 14.02 10.00
N ILE A 192 30.46 13.30 8.96
CA ILE A 192 31.38 12.57 8.07
C ILE A 192 30.89 12.51 6.63
N GLY A 193 31.80 12.63 5.66
CA GLY A 193 31.47 12.42 4.25
C GLY A 193 32.67 12.52 3.31
N GLY A 194 32.43 12.36 2.01
CA GLY A 194 33.43 12.26 0.95
C GLY A 194 33.32 10.96 0.16
N ASN A 195 34.42 10.41 -0.36
CA ASN A 195 34.34 9.29 -1.31
C ASN A 195 35.11 8.06 -0.84
N ALA A 196 34.44 6.92 -0.75
CA ALA A 196 35.02 5.62 -0.38
C ALA A 196 34.31 4.47 -1.11
N THR A 197 34.89 3.27 -1.18
CA THR A 197 34.14 2.09 -1.66
C THR A 197 33.14 1.65 -0.60
N THR A 198 33.58 1.56 0.66
CA THR A 198 32.73 1.28 1.81
C THR A 198 32.97 2.31 2.90
N LEU A 199 31.92 2.95 3.39
CA LEU A 199 31.98 3.77 4.60
C LEU A 199 31.24 3.07 5.73
N THR A 200 31.89 2.85 6.85
CA THR A 200 31.27 2.46 8.13
C THR A 200 31.48 3.60 9.13
N ALA A 201 30.41 4.32 9.43
CA ALA A 201 30.42 5.45 10.36
C ALA A 201 29.55 5.11 11.57
N ASN A 202 30.13 5.23 12.77
CA ASN A 202 29.42 4.98 14.03
C ASN A 202 29.58 6.20 14.95
N ALA A 203 28.48 6.77 15.43
CA ALA A 203 28.50 7.88 16.39
C ALA A 203 27.63 7.57 17.61
N SER A 204 28.15 7.71 18.81
CA SER A 204 27.35 7.55 20.03
C SER A 204 26.23 8.61 20.16
N GLY A 205 26.45 9.80 19.60
CA GLY A 205 25.47 10.85 19.42
C GLY A 205 24.82 10.82 18.04
N GLN A 206 24.47 11.99 17.51
CA GLN A 206 23.89 12.13 16.17
C GLN A 206 24.97 11.90 15.12
N LEU A 207 24.62 11.19 14.04
CA LEU A 207 25.49 11.06 12.87
C LEU A 207 24.98 11.96 11.75
N THR A 208 25.83 12.88 11.29
CA THR A 208 25.55 13.74 10.13
C THR A 208 26.37 13.28 8.93
N LEU A 209 25.71 12.85 7.87
CA LEU A 209 26.35 12.48 6.61
C LEU A 209 26.48 13.73 5.73
N THR A 210 27.70 14.19 5.46
CA THR A 210 27.94 15.44 4.72
C THR A 210 27.87 15.29 3.20
N GLY A 211 27.49 14.12 2.73
CA GLY A 211 27.42 13.73 1.33
C GLY A 211 28.56 12.79 0.93
N GLY A 212 28.54 12.32 -0.31
CA GLY A 212 29.59 11.43 -0.81
C GLY A 212 29.15 10.39 -1.81
N THR A 213 30.14 9.69 -2.37
CA THR A 213 29.95 8.56 -3.27
C THR A 213 30.49 7.28 -2.65
N TYR A 214 29.63 6.27 -2.54
CA TYR A 214 29.92 4.98 -1.93
C TYR A 214 29.39 3.81 -2.76
N THR A 215 30.02 2.64 -2.63
CA THR A 215 29.36 1.37 -3.03
C THR A 215 28.53 0.83 -1.88
N THR A 216 29.08 0.89 -0.66
CA THR A 216 28.38 0.50 0.56
C THR A 216 28.48 1.60 1.60
N LEU A 217 27.37 1.92 2.26
CA LEU A 217 27.30 2.87 3.38
C LEU A 217 26.68 2.16 4.58
N ASN A 218 27.41 2.04 5.67
CA ASN A 218 26.92 1.56 6.96
C ASN A 218 26.95 2.73 7.94
N ALA A 219 25.79 3.19 8.37
CA ALA A 219 25.64 4.32 9.28
C ALA A 219 24.95 3.85 10.57
N ALA A 220 25.65 4.01 11.69
CA ALA A 220 25.17 3.69 13.02
C ALA A 220 25.19 4.95 13.90
N SER A 221 24.14 5.15 14.69
CA SER A 221 24.01 6.31 15.57
C SER A 221 23.23 6.02 16.85
N GLY A 222 23.60 6.69 17.94
CA GLY A 222 22.83 6.73 19.18
C GLY A 222 21.87 7.90 19.37
N ASN A 223 21.89 8.89 18.47
CA ASN A 223 20.92 9.99 18.48
C ASN A 223 20.38 10.40 17.10
N GLY A 224 20.26 9.43 16.19
CA GLY A 224 19.65 9.60 14.87
C GLY A 224 20.63 9.93 13.76
N ILE A 225 20.21 9.70 12.52
CA ILE A 225 21.04 9.88 11.32
C ILE A 225 20.41 10.97 10.46
N ILE A 226 21.18 12.01 10.16
CA ILE A 226 20.78 13.08 9.23
C ILE A 226 21.81 13.24 8.13
N GLN A 227 21.49 14.07 7.15
CA GLN A 227 22.42 14.43 6.10
C GLN A 227 22.41 15.93 5.81
N SER A 228 23.55 16.45 5.34
CA SER A 228 23.70 17.84 4.87
C SER A 228 24.13 17.95 3.41
N GLY A 229 24.49 16.83 2.78
CA GLY A 229 24.85 16.73 1.35
C GLY A 229 24.21 15.52 0.68
N ALA A 230 24.30 15.45 -0.64
CA ALA A 230 23.77 14.34 -1.42
C ALA A 230 24.59 13.06 -1.23
N LEU A 231 23.91 11.93 -1.10
CA LEU A 231 24.50 10.60 -1.00
C LEU A 231 24.26 9.83 -2.29
N VAL A 232 25.33 9.32 -2.89
CA VAL A 232 25.27 8.43 -4.05
C VAL A 232 25.81 7.07 -3.63
N VAL A 233 24.93 6.10 -3.45
CA VAL A 233 25.26 4.75 -2.98
C VAL A 233 24.78 3.72 -4.00
N SER A 234 25.71 3.19 -4.80
CA SER A 234 25.38 2.26 -5.88
C SER A 234 24.98 0.85 -5.41
N GLY A 235 25.34 0.48 -4.18
CA GLY A 235 25.01 -0.80 -3.55
C GLY A 235 24.07 -0.62 -2.37
N THR A 236 24.52 -1.03 -1.18
CA THR A 236 23.67 -1.07 0.02
C THR A 236 23.96 0.08 0.97
N THR A 237 22.91 0.70 1.48
CA THR A 237 22.91 1.62 2.61
C THR A 237 22.28 0.92 3.81
N THR A 238 23.07 0.61 4.83
CA THR A 238 22.59 0.03 6.09
C THR A 238 22.45 1.13 7.13
N LEU A 239 21.25 1.32 7.65
CA LEU A 239 20.93 2.32 8.67
C LEU A 239 20.62 1.60 9.97
N THR A 240 21.48 1.79 10.97
CA THR A 240 21.37 1.11 12.26
C THR A 240 21.18 2.12 13.39
N SER A 241 20.26 1.87 14.31
CA SER A 241 20.24 2.56 15.59
C SER A 241 20.82 1.67 16.69
N ASP A 242 21.70 2.22 17.54
CA ASP A 242 22.20 1.50 18.71
C ASP A 242 21.21 1.57 19.91
N ALA A 243 20.21 2.46 19.81
CA ALA A 243 19.16 2.70 20.79
C ALA A 243 17.76 2.68 20.14
N ALA A 244 16.72 2.50 20.95
CA ALA A 244 15.34 2.42 20.50
C ALA A 244 14.81 3.77 19.97
N GLY A 245 14.00 3.72 18.90
CA GLY A 245 13.16 4.85 18.48
C GLY A 245 13.92 6.06 17.91
N LYS A 246 15.03 5.83 17.22
CA LYS A 246 15.84 6.91 16.62
C LYS A 246 15.40 7.24 15.21
N ASP A 247 15.39 8.52 14.90
CA ASP A 247 14.93 9.02 13.60
C ASP A 247 16.07 9.04 12.58
N VAL A 248 15.70 8.84 11.31
CA VAL A 248 16.61 8.93 10.17
C VAL A 248 16.00 9.83 9.10
N THR A 249 16.76 10.82 8.63
CA THR A 249 16.32 11.74 7.58
C THR A 249 17.36 11.86 6.48
N LEU A 250 17.09 11.24 5.33
CA LEU A 250 17.93 11.21 4.14
C LEU A 250 17.17 11.73 2.90
N GLN A 251 16.87 13.04 2.89
CA GLN A 251 15.95 13.66 1.92
C GLN A 251 16.55 14.79 1.07
N THR A 252 17.86 15.04 1.12
CA THR A 252 18.50 16.05 0.28
C THR A 252 18.40 15.66 -1.19
N ALA A 253 18.15 16.65 -2.04
CA ALA A 253 18.14 16.47 -3.49
C ALA A 253 19.48 15.91 -4.00
N GLY A 254 19.43 15.08 -5.03
CA GLY A 254 20.59 14.41 -5.61
C GLY A 254 20.96 13.09 -4.92
N ASN A 255 20.24 12.71 -3.87
CA ASN A 255 20.35 11.36 -3.32
C ASN A 255 20.01 10.30 -4.38
N ASN A 256 20.88 9.30 -4.49
CA ASN A 256 20.73 8.09 -5.30
C ASN A 256 21.14 6.89 -4.44
N PHE A 257 20.20 5.98 -4.19
CA PHE A 257 20.36 4.80 -3.36
C PHE A 257 19.88 3.57 -4.12
N GLY A 258 20.74 2.54 -4.23
CA GLY A 258 20.31 1.23 -4.68
C GLY A 258 19.39 0.54 -3.65
N THR A 259 19.98 -0.10 -2.66
CA THR A 259 19.24 -0.76 -1.57
C THR A 259 19.45 -0.04 -0.24
N VAL A 260 18.38 0.18 0.51
CA VAL A 260 18.39 0.75 1.86
C VAL A 260 17.83 -0.29 2.83
N SER A 261 18.65 -0.68 3.80
CA SER A 261 18.30 -1.65 4.84
C SER A 261 18.17 -0.95 6.19
N LEU A 262 16.99 -1.08 6.79
CA LEU A 262 16.66 -0.51 8.10
C LEU A 262 16.86 -1.58 9.17
N VAL A 263 17.92 -1.44 9.97
CA VAL A 263 18.28 -2.37 11.03
C VAL A 263 17.99 -1.71 12.37
N GLY A 264 16.94 -2.17 13.04
CA GLY A 264 16.71 -1.77 14.44
C GLY A 264 17.76 -2.39 15.35
N GLY A 265 18.21 -1.65 16.38
CA GLY A 265 19.01 -2.20 17.48
C GLY A 265 18.14 -3.03 18.42
N ALA A 266 18.02 -2.62 19.69
CA ALA A 266 17.14 -3.26 20.66
C ALA A 266 15.63 -3.11 20.35
N ALA A 267 15.26 -2.18 19.46
CA ALA A 267 13.90 -1.92 19.00
C ALA A 267 13.90 -1.38 17.56
N ASN A 268 12.71 -1.19 16.99
CA ASN A 268 12.54 -0.56 15.69
C ASN A 268 13.12 0.87 15.68
N LEU A 269 13.53 1.32 14.49
CA LEU A 269 13.81 2.74 14.25
C LEU A 269 12.55 3.58 14.53
N GLY A 270 12.74 4.87 14.79
CA GLY A 270 11.64 5.82 14.95
C GLY A 270 11.05 6.20 13.58
N VAL A 271 11.05 7.50 13.30
CA VAL A 271 10.65 8.04 12.00
C VAL A 271 11.82 7.96 11.03
N VAL A 272 11.64 7.22 9.94
CA VAL A 272 12.61 7.09 8.85
C VAL A 272 12.05 7.76 7.60
N ALA A 273 12.79 8.71 7.04
CA ALA A 273 12.45 9.36 5.78
C ALA A 273 13.63 9.28 4.81
N VAL A 274 13.44 8.63 3.67
CA VAL A 274 14.48 8.42 2.64
C VAL A 274 13.92 8.79 1.28
N SER A 275 14.63 9.66 0.56
CA SER A 275 14.28 10.06 -0.80
C SER A 275 15.42 9.73 -1.77
N ASP A 276 15.10 8.97 -2.80
CA ASP A 276 15.88 8.83 -4.03
C ASP A 276 15.26 9.75 -5.09
N THR A 277 16.08 10.64 -5.63
CA THR A 277 15.63 11.66 -6.60
C THR A 277 16.10 11.39 -8.01
N VAL A 278 16.81 10.28 -8.24
CA VAL A 278 17.50 9.98 -9.49
C VAL A 278 16.88 8.78 -10.20
N ASP A 279 16.71 7.65 -9.51
CA ASP A 279 16.22 6.41 -10.11
C ASP A 279 15.43 5.53 -9.12
N ALA A 280 15.58 4.20 -9.22
CA ALA A 280 14.78 3.23 -8.50
C ALA A 280 15.44 2.89 -7.16
N MET A 281 14.63 2.83 -6.11
CA MET A 281 15.11 2.50 -4.77
C MET A 281 14.47 1.20 -4.27
N SER A 282 15.26 0.38 -3.60
CA SER A 282 14.78 -0.76 -2.82
C SER A 282 14.94 -0.45 -1.33
N ILE A 283 13.89 -0.56 -0.52
CA ILE A 283 13.96 -0.24 0.92
C ILE A 283 13.10 -1.15 1.78
N GLY A 284 13.58 -1.50 2.97
CA GLY A 284 12.78 -2.19 3.97
C GLY A 284 13.52 -2.47 5.28
N GLY A 285 12.83 -3.14 6.21
CA GLY A 285 13.26 -3.36 7.59
C GLY A 285 12.23 -2.84 8.58
N ASN A 286 12.63 -2.42 9.78
CA ASN A 286 11.66 -2.09 10.84
C ASN A 286 11.80 -0.64 11.33
N ALA A 287 10.68 0.09 11.32
CA ALA A 287 10.58 1.47 11.82
C ALA A 287 9.19 1.72 12.43
N THR A 288 8.99 2.78 13.20
CA THR A 288 7.63 3.19 13.60
C THR A 288 6.91 3.82 12.41
N THR A 289 7.58 4.75 11.72
CA THR A 289 7.10 5.36 10.48
C THR A 289 8.17 5.26 9.41
N LEU A 290 7.81 4.75 8.24
CA LEU A 290 8.66 4.83 7.05
C LEU A 290 8.02 5.76 6.02
N THR A 291 8.75 6.77 5.59
CA THR A 291 8.46 7.59 4.41
C THR A 291 9.54 7.31 3.36
N ALA A 292 9.18 6.63 2.27
CA ALA A 292 10.07 6.26 1.19
C ALA A 292 9.62 6.90 -0.12
N ASN A 293 10.48 7.70 -0.74
CA ASN A 293 10.20 8.37 -2.01
C ASN A 293 11.25 7.95 -3.05
N ALA A 294 10.84 7.41 -4.19
CA ALA A 294 11.73 7.15 -5.32
C ALA A 294 11.26 7.91 -6.57
N SER A 295 12.17 8.49 -7.35
CA SER A 295 11.82 9.09 -8.65
C SER A 295 11.56 8.02 -9.71
N GLY A 296 12.21 6.85 -9.59
CA GLY A 296 11.96 5.64 -10.36
C GLY A 296 10.97 4.71 -9.66
N GLN A 297 11.16 3.39 -9.83
CA GLN A 297 10.35 2.38 -9.16
C GLN A 297 10.75 2.28 -7.69
N LEU A 298 9.77 2.10 -6.80
CA LEU A 298 10.02 1.80 -5.39
C LEU A 298 9.77 0.31 -5.13
N THR A 299 10.78 -0.41 -4.66
CA THR A 299 10.65 -1.80 -4.21
C THR A 299 10.67 -1.85 -2.69
N LEU A 300 9.58 -2.31 -2.09
CA LEU A 300 9.49 -2.54 -0.65
C LEU A 300 9.98 -3.96 -0.33
N THR A 301 11.09 -4.09 0.41
CA THR A 301 11.71 -5.39 0.71
C THR A 301 11.08 -6.11 1.90
N GLY A 302 9.96 -5.59 2.39
CA GLY A 302 9.25 -6.06 3.58
C GLY A 302 9.57 -5.22 4.81
N GLY A 303 8.98 -5.60 5.95
CA GLY A 303 9.20 -4.88 7.20
C GLY A 303 7.99 -4.76 8.10
N THR A 304 8.24 -4.26 9.31
CA THR A 304 7.20 -3.95 10.30
C THR A 304 7.15 -2.45 10.56
N TYR A 305 5.97 -1.86 10.41
CA TYR A 305 5.72 -0.43 10.56
C TYR A 305 4.43 -0.17 11.34
N THR A 306 4.34 0.99 11.98
CA THR A 306 3.04 1.55 12.38
C THR A 306 2.44 2.35 11.23
N THR A 307 3.25 3.16 10.56
CA THR A 307 2.85 3.95 9.39
C THR A 307 3.83 3.73 8.25
N LEU A 308 3.31 3.54 7.03
CA LEU A 308 4.11 3.44 5.83
C LEU A 308 3.60 4.44 4.79
N ASN A 309 4.43 5.40 4.39
CA ASN A 309 4.18 6.32 3.29
C ASN A 309 5.15 5.99 2.16
N ALA A 310 4.63 5.54 1.03
CA ALA A 310 5.43 5.10 -0.11
C ALA A 310 5.03 5.88 -1.37
N ALA A 311 5.97 6.65 -1.91
CA ALA A 311 5.80 7.40 -3.14
C ALA A 311 6.81 6.96 -4.20
N SER A 312 6.37 6.90 -5.45
CA SER A 312 7.19 6.43 -6.56
C SER A 312 6.84 7.13 -7.87
N GLY A 313 7.83 7.46 -8.69
CA GLY A 313 7.62 7.96 -10.04
C GLY A 313 7.39 6.87 -11.09
N ASN A 314 7.68 5.60 -10.80
CA ASN A 314 7.51 4.47 -11.73
C ASN A 314 6.94 3.19 -11.07
N GLY A 315 5.92 3.36 -10.23
CA GLY A 315 5.18 2.25 -9.61
C GLY A 315 5.82 1.71 -8.33
N ILE A 316 5.02 0.98 -7.56
CA ILE A 316 5.42 0.40 -6.27
C ILE A 316 5.26 -1.12 -6.35
N ILE A 317 6.32 -1.83 -6.05
CA ILE A 317 6.32 -3.30 -5.96
C ILE A 317 6.88 -3.74 -4.61
N GLN A 318 6.83 -5.03 -4.34
CA GLN A 318 7.43 -5.61 -3.15
C GLN A 318 8.17 -6.91 -3.45
N SER A 319 9.16 -7.21 -2.61
CA SER A 319 9.89 -8.48 -2.60
C SER A 319 9.79 -9.22 -1.26
N GLY A 320 9.26 -8.56 -0.22
CA GLY A 320 8.99 -9.16 1.09
C GLY A 320 7.59 -8.80 1.60
N ALA A 321 7.16 -9.47 2.67
CA ALA A 321 5.89 -9.18 3.32
C ALA A 321 5.96 -7.90 4.16
N LEU A 322 4.88 -7.12 4.12
CA LEU A 322 4.73 -5.89 4.89
C LEU A 322 3.73 -6.10 6.02
N VAL A 323 4.10 -5.71 7.23
CA VAL A 323 3.22 -5.69 8.40
C VAL A 323 3.08 -4.25 8.85
N VAL A 324 1.92 -3.64 8.60
CA VAL A 324 1.63 -2.24 8.94
C VAL A 324 0.41 -2.18 9.84
N SER A 325 0.60 -1.89 11.12
CA SER A 325 -0.50 -1.92 12.10
C SER A 325 -1.44 -0.72 12.00
N GLY A 326 -0.98 0.39 11.44
CA GLY A 326 -1.76 1.61 11.22
C GLY A 326 -2.01 1.86 9.74
N THR A 327 -1.67 3.05 9.26
CA THR A 327 -1.98 3.49 7.90
C THR A 327 -0.84 3.22 6.94
N THR A 328 -1.17 2.67 5.78
CA THR A 328 -0.30 2.59 4.62
C THR A 328 -0.81 3.54 3.54
N THR A 329 0.03 4.46 3.08
CA THR A 329 -0.28 5.47 2.07
C THR A 329 0.58 5.22 0.83
N PHE A 330 -0.06 5.10 -0.34
CA PHE A 330 0.61 4.97 -1.62
C PHE A 330 0.34 6.16 -2.53
N ASN A 331 1.38 6.63 -3.22
CA ASN A 331 1.27 7.70 -4.19
C ASN A 331 2.16 7.44 -5.42
N THR A 332 1.54 7.20 -6.56
CA THR A 332 2.23 7.09 -7.85
C THR A 332 1.53 7.94 -8.91
N PRO A 333 2.19 8.24 -10.04
CA PRO A 333 1.46 8.68 -11.23
C PRO A 333 0.34 7.70 -11.59
N THR A 334 -0.76 8.22 -12.14
CA THR A 334 -2.01 7.49 -12.42
C THR A 334 -1.89 6.40 -13.50
N VAL A 335 -0.75 6.30 -14.18
CA VAL A 335 -0.48 5.24 -15.15
C VAL A 335 0.30 4.08 -14.55
N ASN A 336 0.89 4.27 -13.37
CA ASN A 336 1.83 3.33 -12.79
C ASN A 336 1.14 2.43 -11.76
N ALA A 337 1.55 1.17 -11.75
CA ALA A 337 0.95 0.14 -10.91
C ALA A 337 1.48 0.15 -9.46
N ILE A 338 0.64 -0.30 -8.54
CA ILE A 338 0.98 -0.63 -7.16
C ILE A 338 0.65 -2.12 -6.95
N THR A 339 1.65 -2.96 -6.76
CA THR A 339 1.48 -4.42 -6.67
C THR A 339 2.06 -4.95 -5.37
N LEU A 340 1.18 -5.15 -4.39
CA LEU A 340 1.50 -5.62 -3.04
C LEU A 340 0.78 -6.94 -2.73
N ASN A 341 1.27 -8.04 -3.32
CA ASN A 341 0.55 -9.32 -3.40
C ASN A 341 1.20 -10.49 -2.64
N ALA A 342 2.23 -10.25 -1.81
CA ALA A 342 2.83 -11.34 -1.03
C ALA A 342 1.82 -11.87 0.00
N ALA A 343 1.87 -13.19 0.21
CA ALA A 343 0.93 -13.90 1.05
C ALA A 343 1.00 -13.54 2.54
N GLY A 344 2.05 -12.85 2.99
CA GLY A 344 2.24 -12.47 4.40
C GLY A 344 1.92 -11.01 4.71
N ASN A 345 1.46 -10.24 3.73
CA ASN A 345 1.09 -8.84 3.93
C ASN A 345 -0.06 -8.72 4.94
N ASN A 346 0.06 -7.79 5.89
CA ASN A 346 -0.92 -7.52 6.94
C ASN A 346 -1.00 -6.01 7.16
N PHE A 347 -2.05 -5.38 6.64
CA PHE A 347 -2.30 -3.96 6.68
C PHE A 347 -3.47 -3.64 7.62
N GLY A 348 -3.39 -2.49 8.30
CA GLY A 348 -4.55 -1.88 8.94
C GLY A 348 -5.40 -1.14 7.90
N THR A 349 -5.14 0.16 7.76
CA THR A 349 -5.81 1.00 6.76
C THR A 349 -4.89 1.24 5.57
N VAL A 350 -5.42 1.10 4.35
CA VAL A 350 -4.70 1.44 3.11
C VAL A 350 -5.34 2.62 2.42
N VAL A 351 -4.53 3.62 2.09
CA VAL A 351 -4.87 4.83 1.35
C VAL A 351 -4.08 4.83 0.04
N VAL A 352 -4.78 4.84 -1.10
CA VAL A 352 -4.14 5.09 -2.40
C VAL A 352 -4.44 6.51 -2.80
N GLU A 353 -3.55 7.46 -2.48
CA GLU A 353 -3.77 8.87 -2.87
C GLU A 353 -3.95 8.98 -4.38
N ARG A 354 -3.08 8.28 -5.12
CA ARG A 354 -3.11 8.15 -6.59
C ARG A 354 -2.45 6.84 -7.00
N GLY A 355 -3.07 6.11 -7.93
CA GLY A 355 -2.52 4.89 -8.51
C GLY A 355 -3.15 4.53 -9.85
N GLY A 356 -2.40 3.83 -10.70
CA GLY A 356 -2.91 3.21 -11.93
C GLY A 356 -3.64 1.91 -11.63
N GLU A 357 -3.05 0.77 -11.98
CA GLU A 357 -3.54 -0.53 -11.51
C GLU A 357 -3.07 -0.80 -10.08
N VAL A 358 -3.95 -1.30 -9.22
CA VAL A 358 -3.65 -1.57 -7.82
C VAL A 358 -4.03 -3.00 -7.48
N THR A 359 -3.07 -3.79 -6.99
CA THR A 359 -3.31 -5.13 -6.46
C THR A 359 -2.81 -5.20 -5.02
N LEU A 360 -3.71 -5.50 -4.10
CA LEU A 360 -3.45 -5.65 -2.68
C LEU A 360 -3.83 -7.06 -2.23
N ARG A 361 -2.98 -7.62 -1.38
CA ARG A 361 -3.28 -8.85 -0.64
C ARG A 361 -3.07 -8.61 0.84
N ASP A 362 -4.00 -9.09 1.65
CA ASP A 362 -3.96 -9.08 3.10
C ASP A 362 -4.23 -10.47 3.67
N VAL A 363 -3.50 -10.87 4.71
CA VAL A 363 -3.74 -12.12 5.45
C VAL A 363 -4.97 -12.05 6.35
N ASN A 364 -5.33 -10.86 6.81
CA ASN A 364 -6.46 -10.58 7.68
C ASN A 364 -7.50 -9.75 6.89
N GLY A 365 -8.30 -8.95 7.60
CA GLY A 365 -9.14 -7.93 6.98
C GLY A 365 -8.35 -6.68 6.63
N ILE A 366 -8.89 -5.87 5.73
CA ILE A 366 -8.28 -4.63 5.25
C ILE A 366 -9.32 -3.52 5.23
N VAL A 367 -8.92 -2.33 5.69
CA VAL A 367 -9.75 -1.12 5.62
C VAL A 367 -9.22 -0.22 4.51
N MET A 368 -10.05 0.08 3.52
CA MET A 368 -9.73 1.05 2.47
C MET A 368 -10.07 2.46 2.96
N GLY A 369 -9.05 3.31 3.13
CA GLY A 369 -9.25 4.74 3.32
C GLY A 369 -9.53 5.46 2.00
N THR A 370 -9.54 6.79 2.04
CA THR A 370 -9.75 7.62 0.83
C THR A 370 -8.77 7.23 -0.28
N SER A 371 -9.27 6.68 -1.38
CA SER A 371 -8.46 6.07 -2.41
C SER A 371 -8.92 6.47 -3.82
N THR A 372 -7.97 6.80 -4.69
CA THR A 372 -8.21 7.12 -6.11
C THR A 372 -7.36 6.22 -7.00
N VAL A 373 -8.04 5.37 -7.77
CA VAL A 373 -7.43 4.36 -8.65
C VAL A 373 -7.94 4.57 -10.08
N SER A 374 -7.07 4.92 -11.02
CA SER A 374 -7.49 5.15 -12.41
C SER A 374 -7.55 3.88 -13.26
N GLY A 375 -6.91 2.80 -12.81
CA GLY A 375 -6.99 1.47 -13.42
C GLY A 375 -7.89 0.52 -12.63
N ASN A 376 -7.58 -0.78 -12.70
CA ASN A 376 -8.28 -1.79 -11.92
C ASN A 376 -7.80 -1.78 -10.45
N LEU A 377 -8.72 -1.98 -9.52
CA LEU A 377 -8.43 -2.24 -8.11
C LEU A 377 -8.74 -3.71 -7.81
N VAL A 378 -7.75 -4.46 -7.33
CA VAL A 378 -7.91 -5.84 -6.86
C VAL A 378 -7.51 -5.91 -5.40
N VAL A 379 -8.43 -6.33 -4.53
CA VAL A 379 -8.18 -6.49 -3.10
C VAL A 379 -8.55 -7.92 -2.70
N ASN A 380 -7.54 -8.68 -2.24
CA ASN A 380 -7.72 -10.02 -1.69
C ASN A 380 -7.43 -10.00 -0.20
N ALA A 381 -8.42 -10.29 0.64
CA ALA A 381 -8.27 -10.30 2.09
C ALA A 381 -8.62 -11.68 2.65
N GLY A 382 -7.86 -12.14 3.67
CA GLY A 382 -8.22 -13.32 4.45
C GLY A 382 -9.36 -13.07 5.45
N GLY A 383 -9.69 -11.79 5.70
CA GLY A 383 -10.77 -11.33 6.57
C GLY A 383 -11.69 -10.33 5.87
N ALA A 384 -12.42 -9.52 6.65
CA ALA A 384 -13.38 -8.57 6.11
C ALA A 384 -12.71 -7.45 5.31
N ILE A 385 -13.38 -6.99 4.25
CA ILE A 385 -12.99 -5.79 3.50
C ILE A 385 -13.99 -4.69 3.87
N THR A 386 -13.50 -3.58 4.39
CA THR A 386 -14.34 -2.40 4.67
C THR A 386 -13.74 -1.14 4.06
N ASP A 387 -14.51 -0.07 3.94
CA ASP A 387 -14.00 1.27 3.68
C ASP A 387 -14.24 2.20 4.88
N SER A 388 -13.39 3.22 5.01
CA SER A 388 -13.51 4.28 6.02
C SER A 388 -13.47 5.69 5.40
N GLY A 389 -13.41 5.75 4.07
CA GLY A 389 -13.37 6.97 3.27
C GLY A 389 -13.64 6.63 1.81
N ALA A 390 -13.79 7.66 0.97
CA ALA A 390 -14.23 7.48 -0.41
C ALA A 390 -13.22 6.66 -1.24
N VAL A 391 -13.67 5.55 -1.83
CA VAL A 391 -12.88 4.72 -2.74
C VAL A 391 -13.42 4.91 -4.16
N SER A 392 -12.63 5.56 -5.02
CA SER A 392 -12.98 5.85 -6.41
C SER A 392 -12.09 5.07 -7.37
N VAL A 393 -12.71 4.25 -8.22
CA VAL A 393 -12.04 3.36 -9.18
C VAL A 393 -12.58 3.62 -10.58
N THR A 394 -11.77 4.12 -11.51
CA THR A 394 -12.27 4.42 -12.87
C THR A 394 -12.62 3.16 -13.66
N ALA A 395 -11.89 2.05 -13.46
CA ALA A 395 -12.11 0.79 -14.17
C ALA A 395 -12.88 -0.22 -13.29
N ASN A 396 -12.40 -1.47 -13.21
CA ASN A 396 -13.04 -2.50 -12.39
C ASN A 396 -12.49 -2.53 -10.96
N ALA A 397 -13.38 -2.56 -9.98
CA ALA A 397 -13.06 -2.88 -8.60
C ALA A 397 -13.42 -4.35 -8.31
N PHE A 398 -12.44 -5.15 -7.89
CA PHE A 398 -12.63 -6.54 -7.49
C PHE A 398 -12.25 -6.73 -6.02
N PHE A 399 -13.23 -7.12 -5.21
CA PHE A 399 -13.05 -7.37 -3.77
C PHE A 399 -13.29 -8.84 -3.45
N ASN A 400 -12.29 -9.51 -2.90
CA ASN A 400 -12.32 -10.94 -2.61
C ASN A 400 -11.99 -11.16 -1.13
N ALA A 401 -13.01 -11.55 -0.36
CA ALA A 401 -12.95 -11.85 1.07
C ALA A 401 -13.65 -13.19 1.37
N PRO A 402 -13.12 -14.35 0.92
CA PRO A 402 -13.81 -15.62 1.02
C PRO A 402 -14.22 -15.94 2.46
N GLY A 403 -15.51 -16.17 2.69
CA GLY A 403 -16.06 -16.47 4.02
C GLY A 403 -16.16 -15.27 4.97
N SER A 404 -15.75 -14.08 4.55
CA SER A 404 -15.79 -12.83 5.34
C SER A 404 -16.68 -11.77 4.69
N ALA A 405 -17.06 -10.75 5.47
CA ALA A 405 -17.92 -9.68 4.98
C ALA A 405 -17.18 -8.70 4.06
N ILE A 406 -17.90 -8.13 3.10
CA ILE A 406 -17.48 -6.97 2.31
C ILE A 406 -18.48 -5.85 2.60
N THR A 407 -18.00 -4.69 3.08
CA THR A 407 -18.85 -3.53 3.36
C THR A 407 -18.20 -2.28 2.77
N LEU A 408 -18.82 -1.73 1.73
CA LEU A 408 -18.34 -0.54 1.04
C LEU A 408 -19.45 0.52 1.11
N ASP A 409 -19.41 1.38 2.12
CA ASP A 409 -20.49 2.31 2.43
C ASP A 409 -20.04 3.77 2.61
N SER A 410 -18.74 4.02 2.48
CA SER A 410 -18.12 5.31 2.81
C SER A 410 -17.75 6.15 1.58
N GLY A 411 -18.63 6.19 0.58
CA GLY A 411 -18.44 6.98 -0.65
C GLY A 411 -17.77 6.21 -1.78
N PHE A 412 -18.06 4.92 -1.90
CA PHE A 412 -17.55 4.05 -2.95
C PHE A 412 -18.08 4.44 -4.35
N ASN A 413 -17.22 4.32 -5.35
CA ASN A 413 -17.52 4.55 -6.76
C ASN A 413 -16.62 3.68 -7.65
N ALA A 414 -17.20 2.96 -8.62
CA ALA A 414 -16.44 2.20 -9.60
C ALA A 414 -17.02 2.30 -11.02
N GLY A 415 -16.18 2.07 -12.03
CA GLY A 415 -16.67 1.86 -13.39
C GLY A 415 -17.45 0.54 -13.51
N THR A 416 -16.89 -0.53 -12.92
CA THR A 416 -17.56 -1.82 -12.75
C THR A 416 -17.15 -2.47 -11.43
N LEU A 417 -17.98 -3.38 -10.92
CA LEU A 417 -17.79 -4.06 -9.65
C LEU A 417 -17.87 -5.59 -9.81
N THR A 418 -16.97 -6.28 -9.14
CA THR A 418 -17.04 -7.73 -8.91
C THR A 418 -16.69 -8.01 -7.45
N PHE A 419 -17.36 -8.98 -6.81
CA PHE A 419 -17.06 -9.34 -5.43
C PHE A 419 -17.19 -10.84 -5.15
N ALA A 420 -16.47 -11.31 -4.13
CA ALA A 420 -16.63 -12.65 -3.57
C ALA A 420 -16.51 -12.58 -2.04
N GLY A 421 -17.64 -12.71 -1.34
CA GLY A 421 -17.69 -12.60 0.13
C GLY A 421 -18.81 -13.43 0.75
N ALA A 422 -18.90 -13.41 2.08
CA ALA A 422 -20.04 -13.94 2.80
C ALA A 422 -21.22 -12.96 2.72
N ALA A 423 -21.31 -12.01 3.66
CA ALA A 423 -22.23 -10.90 3.55
C ALA A 423 -21.59 -9.78 2.71
N VAL A 424 -22.32 -9.26 1.72
CA VAL A 424 -21.84 -8.17 0.85
C VAL A 424 -22.81 -7.01 0.95
N SER A 425 -22.32 -5.85 1.36
CA SER A 425 -23.07 -4.60 1.44
C SER A 425 -22.32 -3.51 0.69
N VAL A 426 -22.93 -2.91 -0.34
CA VAL A 426 -22.29 -1.86 -1.16
C VAL A 426 -23.26 -0.70 -1.34
N THR A 427 -22.80 0.50 -1.01
CA THR A 427 -23.44 1.78 -1.33
C THR A 427 -22.57 2.54 -2.32
N GLU A 428 -23.04 2.66 -3.55
CA GLU A 428 -22.32 3.29 -4.64
C GLU A 428 -22.92 4.66 -5.00
N GLY A 429 -22.06 5.68 -5.06
CA GLY A 429 -22.44 7.06 -5.38
C GLY A 429 -22.78 7.32 -6.85
N SER A 430 -22.66 6.31 -7.72
CA SER A 430 -22.99 6.32 -9.15
C SER A 430 -23.93 5.17 -9.49
N SER A 431 -24.20 4.97 -10.79
CA SER A 431 -24.73 3.70 -11.28
C SER A 431 -23.80 2.56 -10.90
N MET A 432 -24.38 1.45 -10.46
CA MET A 432 -23.67 0.24 -10.10
C MET A 432 -23.72 -0.75 -11.27
N SER A 433 -22.56 -1.12 -11.79
CA SER A 433 -22.46 -2.07 -12.90
C SER A 433 -21.67 -3.31 -12.47
N LEU A 434 -22.38 -4.40 -12.20
CA LEU A 434 -21.74 -5.67 -11.90
C LEU A 434 -21.21 -6.31 -13.19
N THR A 435 -19.98 -6.80 -13.12
CA THR A 435 -19.35 -7.57 -14.20
C THR A 435 -18.73 -8.84 -13.64
N GLY A 436 -18.49 -9.83 -14.52
CA GLY A 436 -17.90 -11.10 -14.12
C GLY A 436 -18.76 -11.86 -13.08
N GLN A 437 -18.14 -12.79 -12.38
CA GLN A 437 -18.82 -13.59 -11.36
C GLN A 437 -18.80 -12.86 -10.02
N SER A 438 -19.98 -12.54 -9.49
CA SER A 438 -20.16 -11.95 -8.16
C SER A 438 -20.87 -12.93 -7.22
N THR A 439 -20.28 -13.20 -6.05
CA THR A 439 -20.79 -14.20 -5.11
C THR A 439 -20.92 -13.62 -3.70
N ALA A 440 -22.10 -13.81 -3.11
CA ALA A 440 -22.37 -13.57 -1.69
C ALA A 440 -22.90 -14.88 -1.07
N THR A 441 -22.10 -15.56 -0.25
CA THR A 441 -22.54 -16.81 0.41
C THR A 441 -23.44 -16.56 1.62
N GLY A 442 -23.61 -15.30 2.02
CA GLY A 442 -24.61 -14.78 2.94
C GLY A 442 -25.58 -13.85 2.22
N GLY A 443 -25.96 -12.74 2.87
CA GLY A 443 -26.86 -11.75 2.27
C GLY A 443 -26.15 -10.76 1.34
N LEU A 444 -26.91 -10.22 0.38
CA LEU A 444 -26.48 -9.18 -0.55
C LEU A 444 -27.34 -7.92 -0.36
N THR A 445 -26.71 -6.79 -0.04
CA THR A 445 -27.37 -5.48 0.02
C THR A 445 -26.67 -4.52 -0.94
N LEU A 446 -27.39 -4.04 -1.94
CA LEU A 446 -26.88 -3.10 -2.93
C LEU A 446 -27.71 -1.82 -2.91
N VAL A 447 -27.04 -0.69 -2.72
CA VAL A 447 -27.60 0.66 -2.79
C VAL A 447 -26.86 1.42 -3.87
N SER A 448 -27.55 1.94 -4.87
CA SER A 448 -26.97 2.73 -5.96
C SER A 448 -27.69 4.07 -6.06
N ALA A 449 -26.92 5.14 -6.25
CA ALA A 449 -27.48 6.45 -6.59
C ALA A 449 -27.96 6.54 -8.06
N GLY A 450 -27.59 5.56 -8.89
CA GLY A 450 -27.96 5.46 -10.30
C GLY A 450 -28.63 4.13 -10.64
N GLN A 451 -28.49 3.70 -11.89
CA GLN A 451 -29.02 2.41 -12.35
C GLN A 451 -28.19 1.26 -11.77
N MET A 452 -28.85 0.13 -11.54
CA MET A 452 -28.18 -1.10 -11.12
C MET A 452 -28.23 -2.12 -12.25
N ASN A 453 -27.07 -2.44 -12.79
CA ASN A 453 -26.95 -3.17 -14.04
C ASN A 453 -26.05 -4.39 -13.83
N GLN A 454 -26.37 -5.46 -14.53
CA GLN A 454 -25.47 -6.57 -14.77
C GLN A 454 -25.00 -6.52 -16.23
N THR A 455 -23.69 -6.57 -16.45
CA THR A 455 -23.08 -6.51 -17.78
C THR A 455 -22.23 -7.75 -18.06
N GLY A 456 -22.04 -8.06 -19.34
CA GLY A 456 -21.29 -9.24 -19.79
C GLY A 456 -22.01 -10.56 -19.52
N THR A 457 -21.25 -11.67 -19.53
CA THR A 457 -21.75 -13.02 -19.26
C THR A 457 -21.61 -13.43 -17.78
N GLY A 458 -21.30 -12.47 -16.92
CA GLY A 458 -21.15 -12.68 -15.48
C GLY A 458 -22.46 -13.12 -14.84
N ASN A 459 -22.37 -13.77 -13.67
CA ASN A 459 -23.54 -14.15 -12.88
C ASN A 459 -23.45 -13.60 -11.45
N VAL A 460 -24.61 -13.45 -10.82
CA VAL A 460 -24.74 -13.09 -9.41
C VAL A 460 -25.30 -14.29 -8.67
N THR A 461 -24.54 -14.81 -7.72
CA THR A 461 -24.95 -15.94 -6.88
C THR A 461 -25.06 -15.47 -5.44
N VAL A 462 -26.24 -15.64 -4.84
CA VAL A 462 -26.53 -15.23 -3.47
C VAL A 462 -27.19 -16.39 -2.73
N SER A 463 -26.60 -16.82 -1.61
CA SER A 463 -27.19 -17.89 -0.79
C SER A 463 -28.18 -17.38 0.25
N GLY A 464 -28.02 -16.13 0.70
CA GLY A 464 -28.95 -15.46 1.61
C GLY A 464 -29.96 -14.56 0.90
N VAL A 465 -30.54 -13.62 1.64
CA VAL A 465 -31.48 -12.63 1.10
C VAL A 465 -30.76 -11.57 0.27
N THR A 466 -31.47 -11.04 -0.74
CA THR A 466 -30.99 -9.94 -1.58
C THR A 466 -31.86 -8.70 -1.38
N SER A 467 -31.23 -7.53 -1.20
CA SER A 467 -31.91 -6.23 -1.08
C SER A 467 -31.33 -5.23 -2.08
N LEU A 468 -32.18 -4.67 -2.94
CA LEU A 468 -31.79 -3.77 -4.03
C LEU A 468 -32.45 -2.40 -3.87
N THR A 469 -31.67 -1.33 -3.82
CA THR A 469 -32.15 0.06 -3.70
C THR A 469 -31.50 0.92 -4.79
N ALA A 470 -32.23 1.20 -5.88
CA ALA A 470 -31.77 2.09 -6.95
C ALA A 470 -32.50 3.44 -6.97
N GLY A 471 -33.63 3.57 -6.24
CA GLY A 471 -34.51 4.73 -6.32
C GLY A 471 -35.52 4.63 -7.47
N SER A 472 -36.65 5.32 -7.34
CA SER A 472 -37.80 5.21 -8.27
C SER A 472 -37.56 5.79 -9.66
N ALA A 473 -36.42 6.42 -9.91
CA ALA A 473 -36.05 6.95 -11.23
C ALA A 473 -35.09 6.03 -12.00
N ASN A 474 -34.55 5.00 -11.34
CA ASN A 474 -33.45 4.21 -11.87
C ASN A 474 -33.85 2.74 -12.02
N ASN A 475 -33.40 2.14 -13.11
CA ASN A 475 -33.72 0.75 -13.44
C ASN A 475 -32.81 -0.22 -12.69
N VAL A 476 -33.30 -1.45 -12.51
CA VAL A 476 -32.57 -2.58 -11.92
C VAL A 476 -32.62 -3.74 -12.91
N THR A 477 -31.47 -4.21 -13.39
CA THR A 477 -31.38 -5.27 -14.41
C THR A 477 -30.39 -6.36 -13.98
N PHE A 478 -30.92 -7.49 -13.52
CA PHE A 478 -30.19 -8.74 -13.27
C PHE A 478 -30.77 -9.84 -14.18
N ASN A 479 -30.41 -9.82 -15.46
CA ASN A 479 -31.07 -10.63 -16.51
C ASN A 479 -30.24 -11.83 -17.02
N SER A 480 -29.10 -12.11 -16.40
CA SER A 480 -28.26 -13.25 -16.79
C SER A 480 -28.96 -14.58 -16.54
N ALA A 481 -28.80 -15.53 -17.46
CA ALA A 481 -29.39 -16.87 -17.35
C ALA A 481 -28.87 -17.69 -16.18
N SER A 482 -27.70 -17.31 -15.66
CA SER A 482 -26.94 -18.05 -14.66
C SER A 482 -26.98 -17.41 -13.28
N ASN A 483 -27.79 -16.35 -13.10
CA ASN A 483 -28.07 -15.80 -11.78
C ASN A 483 -28.74 -16.85 -10.90
N ASP A 484 -28.39 -16.88 -9.63
CA ASP A 484 -28.86 -17.89 -8.67
C ASP A 484 -29.06 -17.23 -7.30
N PHE A 485 -30.30 -16.82 -7.03
CA PHE A 485 -30.76 -16.20 -5.79
C PHE A 485 -31.51 -17.26 -4.96
N GLN A 486 -30.84 -17.81 -3.95
CA GLN A 486 -31.39 -18.90 -3.13
C GLN A 486 -32.28 -18.40 -1.99
N GLY A 487 -32.19 -17.11 -1.64
CA GLY A 487 -33.06 -16.44 -0.67
C GLY A 487 -33.93 -15.35 -1.33
N ALA A 488 -34.88 -14.81 -0.57
CA ALA A 488 -35.81 -13.81 -1.06
C ALA A 488 -35.10 -12.58 -1.66
N VAL A 489 -35.58 -12.12 -2.82
CA VAL A 489 -35.08 -10.91 -3.52
C VAL A 489 -36.06 -9.76 -3.29
N SER A 490 -35.63 -8.75 -2.55
CA SER A 490 -36.42 -7.56 -2.22
C SER A 490 -35.93 -6.35 -3.01
N VAL A 491 -36.84 -5.68 -3.71
CA VAL A 491 -36.55 -4.40 -4.37
C VAL A 491 -37.11 -3.26 -3.52
N VAL A 492 -36.26 -2.64 -2.72
CA VAL A 492 -36.67 -1.52 -1.86
C VAL A 492 -37.17 -0.35 -2.71
N SER A 493 -36.49 -0.07 -3.82
CA SER A 493 -36.96 0.88 -4.83
C SER A 493 -36.26 0.67 -6.18
N GLY A 494 -37.03 0.81 -7.25
CA GLY A 494 -36.56 0.81 -8.65
C GLY A 494 -37.66 1.29 -9.59
N ASN A 495 -37.29 1.77 -10.78
CA ASN A 495 -38.22 2.10 -11.85
C ASN A 495 -38.62 0.85 -12.63
N ASP A 496 -37.93 0.50 -13.72
CA ASP A 496 -38.10 -0.79 -14.37
C ASP A 496 -37.13 -1.81 -13.75
N VAL A 497 -37.66 -2.97 -13.39
CA VAL A 497 -36.93 -4.04 -12.73
C VAL A 497 -37.02 -5.30 -13.59
N THR A 498 -35.87 -5.88 -13.94
CA THR A 498 -35.77 -7.20 -14.54
C THR A 498 -34.93 -8.11 -13.67
N LEU A 499 -35.54 -9.19 -13.17
CA LEU A 499 -34.89 -10.24 -12.42
C LEU A 499 -34.96 -11.55 -13.21
N ARG A 500 -33.85 -12.27 -13.22
CA ARG A 500 -33.77 -13.61 -13.78
C ARG A 500 -33.07 -14.53 -12.80
N ASP A 501 -33.62 -15.72 -12.63
CA ASP A 501 -33.05 -16.79 -11.83
C ASP A 501 -32.99 -18.10 -12.64
N VAL A 502 -31.91 -18.86 -12.47
CA VAL A 502 -31.73 -20.18 -13.08
C VAL A 502 -32.64 -21.23 -12.44
N ASN A 503 -32.97 -21.05 -11.17
CA ASN A 503 -33.84 -21.85 -10.34
C ASN A 503 -35.20 -21.14 -10.15
N GLY A 504 -35.90 -21.41 -9.04
CA GLY A 504 -37.05 -20.62 -8.61
C GLY A 504 -36.62 -19.32 -7.95
N ILE A 505 -37.52 -18.35 -7.86
CA ILE A 505 -37.27 -17.08 -7.19
C ILE A 505 -38.41 -16.74 -6.24
N ASP A 506 -38.05 -16.37 -5.03
CA ASP A 506 -38.95 -15.80 -4.04
C ASP A 506 -38.80 -14.28 -4.05
N VAL A 507 -39.85 -13.57 -4.44
CA VAL A 507 -39.88 -12.11 -4.45
C VAL A 507 -40.26 -11.63 -3.05
N GLY A 508 -39.31 -11.01 -2.36
CA GLY A 508 -39.57 -10.38 -1.07
C GLY A 508 -40.31 -9.06 -1.22
N THR A 509 -40.41 -8.31 -0.12
CA THR A 509 -41.04 -6.97 -0.12
C THR A 509 -40.42 -6.08 -1.20
N SER A 510 -41.24 -5.68 -2.17
CA SER A 510 -40.77 -5.00 -3.38
C SER A 510 -41.65 -3.82 -3.77
N THR A 511 -41.05 -2.68 -4.06
CA THR A 511 -41.71 -1.46 -4.56
C THR A 511 -41.09 -1.05 -5.89
N VAL A 512 -41.88 -1.13 -6.95
CA VAL A 512 -41.45 -0.90 -8.34
C VAL A 512 -42.34 0.17 -8.98
N SER A 513 -41.77 1.32 -9.36
CA SER A 513 -42.54 2.44 -9.93
C SER A 513 -42.80 2.32 -11.44
N GLY A 514 -42.09 1.42 -12.11
CA GLY A 514 -42.28 1.05 -13.51
C GLY A 514 -42.74 -0.41 -13.64
N ASN A 515 -42.17 -1.12 -14.60
CA ASN A 515 -42.49 -2.53 -14.84
C ASN A 515 -41.63 -3.46 -13.99
N LEU A 516 -42.20 -4.58 -13.55
CA LEU A 516 -41.47 -5.70 -12.95
C LEU A 516 -41.51 -6.88 -13.91
N VAL A 517 -40.34 -7.39 -14.32
CA VAL A 517 -40.19 -8.59 -15.13
C VAL A 517 -39.40 -9.62 -14.31
N VAL A 518 -39.99 -10.79 -14.06
CA VAL A 518 -39.36 -11.89 -13.34
C VAL A 518 -39.36 -13.14 -14.20
N ASN A 519 -38.17 -13.65 -14.51
CA ASN A 519 -37.99 -14.90 -15.25
C ASN A 519 -37.32 -15.95 -14.35
N ALA A 520 -37.97 -17.09 -14.14
CA ALA A 520 -37.42 -18.17 -13.30
C ALA A 520 -37.35 -19.48 -14.09
N GLY A 521 -36.30 -20.27 -13.87
CA GLY A 521 -36.26 -21.66 -14.32
C GLY A 521 -37.14 -22.59 -13.49
N GLY A 522 -37.53 -22.16 -12.28
CA GLY A 522 -38.39 -22.87 -11.34
C GLY A 522 -39.63 -22.06 -10.95
N ALA A 523 -40.19 -22.34 -9.77
CA ALA A 523 -41.37 -21.65 -9.28
C ALA A 523 -41.08 -20.17 -8.93
N ILE A 524 -42.09 -19.31 -9.10
CA ILE A 524 -42.08 -17.94 -8.61
C ILE A 524 -43.02 -17.87 -7.40
N THR A 525 -42.51 -17.38 -6.27
CA THR A 525 -43.31 -17.11 -5.05
C THR A 525 -43.14 -15.66 -4.61
N ASP A 526 -44.00 -15.19 -3.71
CA ASP A 526 -43.75 -14.01 -2.89
C ASP A 526 -43.79 -14.33 -1.39
N SER A 527 -42.87 -13.74 -0.64
CA SER A 527 -42.82 -13.83 0.83
C SER A 527 -43.04 -12.49 1.52
N GLY A 528 -43.22 -11.42 0.74
CA GLY A 528 -43.54 -10.08 1.21
C GLY A 528 -44.38 -9.32 0.19
N ALA A 529 -44.87 -8.15 0.59
CA ALA A 529 -45.75 -7.34 -0.26
C ALA A 529 -45.01 -6.85 -1.52
N VAL A 530 -45.59 -7.13 -2.69
CA VAL A 530 -45.07 -6.70 -3.99
C VAL A 530 -46.01 -5.65 -4.58
N SER A 531 -45.52 -4.43 -4.74
CA SER A 531 -46.26 -3.30 -5.31
C SER A 531 -45.60 -2.83 -6.61
N VAL A 532 -46.30 -2.96 -7.73
CA VAL A 532 -45.83 -2.58 -9.06
C VAL A 532 -46.78 -1.54 -9.66
N VAL A 533 -46.29 -0.36 -10.02
CA VAL A 533 -47.17 0.70 -10.54
C VAL A 533 -47.62 0.42 -11.98
N ALA A 534 -46.73 -0.12 -12.83
CA ALA A 534 -47.05 -0.48 -14.21
C ALA A 534 -47.35 -1.97 -14.36
N ASN A 535 -46.75 -2.66 -15.33
CA ASN A 535 -46.98 -4.08 -15.56
C ASN A 535 -46.07 -4.96 -14.70
N ALA A 536 -46.66 -5.95 -14.04
CA ALA A 536 -45.94 -7.07 -13.45
C ALA A 536 -46.02 -8.28 -14.37
N PHE A 537 -44.88 -8.75 -14.87
CA PHE A 537 -44.75 -9.91 -15.74
C PHE A 537 -43.95 -11.03 -15.05
N PHE A 538 -44.61 -12.16 -14.80
CA PHE A 538 -44.01 -13.33 -14.17
C PHE A 538 -43.95 -14.50 -15.15
N ASN A 539 -42.75 -15.00 -15.44
CA ASN A 539 -42.50 -16.04 -16.40
C ASN A 539 -41.77 -17.22 -15.75
N ALA A 540 -42.50 -18.31 -15.52
CA ALA A 540 -42.02 -19.56 -14.95
C ALA A 540 -42.50 -20.76 -15.80
N PRO A 541 -41.99 -20.93 -17.03
CA PRO A 541 -42.52 -21.93 -17.96
C PRO A 541 -42.53 -23.34 -17.35
N GLY A 542 -43.72 -23.95 -17.27
CA GLY A 542 -43.89 -25.29 -16.69
C GLY A 542 -43.86 -25.36 -15.15
N SER A 543 -43.63 -24.24 -14.46
CA SER A 543 -43.53 -24.16 -13.00
C SER A 543 -44.67 -23.34 -12.38
N ALA A 544 -44.84 -23.43 -11.07
CA ALA A 544 -45.89 -22.70 -10.37
C ALA A 544 -45.55 -21.21 -10.22
N ILE A 545 -46.57 -20.36 -10.23
CA ILE A 545 -46.51 -18.95 -9.85
C ILE A 545 -47.51 -18.76 -8.71
N THR A 546 -47.04 -18.39 -7.53
CA THR A 546 -47.89 -18.10 -6.35
C THR A 546 -47.58 -16.70 -5.85
N LEU A 547 -48.57 -15.80 -5.93
CA LEU A 547 -48.46 -14.41 -5.49
C LEU A 547 -49.60 -14.14 -4.51
N ASP A 548 -49.40 -14.42 -3.23
CA ASP A 548 -50.45 -14.38 -2.20
C ASP A 548 -50.07 -13.55 -0.97
N SER A 549 -48.90 -12.91 -0.98
CA SER A 549 -48.35 -12.17 0.16
C SER A 549 -48.50 -10.65 0.04
N GLY A 550 -49.65 -10.17 -0.44
CA GLY A 550 -49.95 -8.73 -0.56
C GLY A 550 -49.56 -8.10 -1.90
N PHE A 551 -49.67 -8.88 -2.98
CA PHE A 551 -49.41 -8.45 -4.34
C PHE A 551 -50.40 -7.38 -4.85
N ASN A 552 -49.89 -6.34 -5.51
CA ASN A 552 -50.65 -5.29 -6.18
C ASN A 552 -49.90 -4.84 -7.44
N ALA A 553 -50.56 -4.81 -8.61
CA ALA A 553 -50.00 -4.30 -9.84
C ALA A 553 -50.98 -3.38 -10.61
N GLY A 554 -50.44 -2.52 -11.47
CA GLY A 554 -51.25 -1.75 -12.42
C GLY A 554 -51.85 -2.65 -13.50
N THR A 555 -51.02 -3.52 -14.08
CA THR A 555 -51.45 -4.63 -14.93
C THR A 555 -50.66 -5.90 -14.63
N LEU A 556 -51.23 -7.05 -14.97
CA LEU A 556 -50.64 -8.36 -14.72
C LEU A 556 -50.49 -9.15 -16.03
N THR A 557 -49.33 -9.79 -16.19
CA THR A 557 -49.06 -10.80 -17.23
C THR A 557 -48.38 -12.00 -16.58
N PHE A 558 -48.72 -13.23 -16.97
CA PHE A 558 -48.05 -14.42 -16.43
C PHE A 558 -47.90 -15.56 -17.45
N ALA A 559 -46.86 -16.38 -17.29
CA ALA A 559 -46.71 -17.63 -18.03
C ALA A 559 -46.20 -18.73 -17.07
N GLY A 560 -47.08 -19.66 -16.70
CA GLY A 560 -46.76 -20.72 -15.73
C GLY A 560 -47.60 -21.99 -15.90
N ALA A 561 -47.38 -22.98 -15.05
CA ALA A 561 -48.24 -24.17 -14.96
C ALA A 561 -49.42 -23.92 -14.02
N ALA A 562 -49.19 -23.96 -12.70
CA ALA A 562 -50.20 -23.59 -11.72
C ALA A 562 -49.98 -22.12 -11.31
N VAL A 563 -50.93 -21.25 -11.66
CA VAL A 563 -50.87 -19.82 -11.34
C VAL A 563 -51.92 -19.51 -10.28
N SER A 564 -51.50 -19.00 -9.13
CA SER A 564 -52.36 -18.54 -8.03
C SER A 564 -51.96 -17.12 -7.66
N VAL A 565 -52.89 -16.18 -7.80
CA VAL A 565 -52.65 -14.75 -7.52
C VAL A 565 -53.76 -14.24 -6.63
N SER A 566 -53.40 -13.55 -5.55
CA SER A 566 -54.26 -12.77 -4.68
C SER A 566 -53.87 -11.29 -4.79
N GLU A 567 -54.56 -10.58 -5.68
CA GLU A 567 -54.34 -9.17 -5.93
C GLU A 567 -55.14 -8.31 -4.94
N GLY A 568 -54.43 -7.46 -4.18
CA GLY A 568 -55.00 -6.53 -3.20
C GLY A 568 -55.74 -5.34 -3.82
N SER A 569 -55.62 -5.15 -5.14
CA SER A 569 -56.29 -4.14 -5.95
C SER A 569 -57.19 -4.78 -7.02
N ALA A 570 -57.69 -3.97 -7.96
CA ALA A 570 -58.29 -4.50 -9.19
C ALA A 570 -57.22 -5.21 -10.02
N ALA A 571 -57.55 -6.39 -10.54
CA ALA A 571 -56.69 -7.14 -11.43
C ALA A 571 -57.00 -6.79 -12.89
N ASN A 572 -56.03 -6.22 -13.60
CA ASN A 572 -56.14 -5.93 -15.04
C ASN A 572 -55.13 -6.77 -15.82
N LEU A 573 -55.61 -7.78 -16.54
CA LEU A 573 -54.76 -8.63 -17.36
C LEU A 573 -54.34 -7.90 -18.64
N SER A 574 -53.06 -8.00 -18.96
CA SER A 574 -52.48 -7.43 -20.17
C SER A 574 -51.58 -8.44 -20.88
N GLY A 575 -51.13 -8.10 -22.09
CA GLY A 575 -50.21 -8.96 -22.85
C GLY A 575 -50.75 -10.36 -23.11
N THR A 576 -49.86 -11.35 -23.13
CA THR A 576 -50.21 -12.76 -23.32
C THR A 576 -49.99 -13.51 -22.02
N SER A 577 -51.09 -13.98 -21.44
CA SER A 577 -51.07 -14.78 -20.22
C SER A 577 -51.38 -16.25 -20.50
N SER A 578 -50.64 -17.16 -19.87
CA SER A 578 -50.86 -18.61 -20.01
C SER A 578 -50.69 -19.36 -18.70
N ALA A 579 -51.58 -20.33 -18.47
CA ALA A 579 -51.54 -21.22 -17.33
C ALA A 579 -52.02 -22.64 -17.71
N THR A 580 -51.60 -23.65 -16.97
CA THR A 580 -52.35 -24.91 -16.93
C THR A 580 -53.59 -24.76 -16.06
N SER A 581 -53.44 -24.24 -14.85
CA SER A 581 -54.56 -23.87 -13.98
C SER A 581 -54.35 -22.47 -13.42
N LEU A 582 -55.43 -21.68 -13.34
CA LEU A 582 -55.41 -20.32 -12.83
C LEU A 582 -56.38 -20.18 -11.65
N LEU A 583 -55.90 -19.62 -10.54
CA LEU A 583 -56.70 -19.00 -9.50
C LEU A 583 -56.32 -17.51 -9.45
N LEU A 584 -57.24 -16.63 -9.82
CA LEU A 584 -57.06 -15.18 -9.73
C LEU A 584 -58.11 -14.62 -8.77
N THR A 585 -57.66 -14.28 -7.56
CA THR A 585 -58.46 -13.56 -6.57
C THR A 585 -58.10 -12.09 -6.63
N SER A 586 -59.10 -11.22 -6.71
CA SER A 586 -58.92 -9.77 -6.73
C SER A 586 -59.83 -9.12 -5.68
N ALA A 587 -59.29 -8.15 -4.95
CA ALA A 587 -60.08 -7.30 -4.06
C ALA A 587 -60.92 -6.25 -4.82
N GLY A 588 -60.62 -6.03 -6.11
CA GLY A 588 -61.35 -5.15 -7.02
C GLY A 588 -61.94 -5.90 -8.23
N ASP A 589 -62.18 -5.18 -9.31
CA ASP A 589 -62.63 -5.77 -10.57
C ASP A 589 -61.54 -6.64 -11.20
N ILE A 590 -61.93 -7.72 -11.88
CA ILE A 590 -61.06 -8.48 -12.78
C ILE A 590 -61.37 -8.07 -14.21
N THR A 591 -60.38 -7.50 -14.91
CA THR A 591 -60.54 -6.92 -16.25
C THR A 591 -59.44 -7.36 -17.21
N GLN A 592 -59.60 -7.03 -18.49
CA GLN A 592 -58.61 -7.22 -19.54
C GLN A 592 -58.39 -5.93 -20.31
N THR A 593 -57.12 -5.62 -20.57
CA THR A 593 -56.74 -4.58 -21.52
C THR A 593 -57.03 -5.03 -22.95
N ALA A 594 -57.31 -4.09 -23.86
CA ALA A 594 -57.56 -4.40 -25.27
C ALA A 594 -56.38 -5.19 -25.88
N GLY A 595 -56.69 -6.32 -26.52
CA GLY A 595 -55.69 -7.19 -27.14
C GLY A 595 -54.97 -8.15 -26.18
N ALA A 596 -55.27 -8.12 -24.88
CA ALA A 596 -54.79 -9.12 -23.95
C ALA A 596 -55.34 -10.52 -24.29
N THR A 597 -54.50 -11.55 -24.16
CA THR A 597 -54.87 -12.96 -24.35
C THR A 597 -54.68 -13.75 -23.07
N LEU A 598 -55.54 -14.73 -22.84
CA LEU A 598 -55.49 -15.63 -21.69
C LEU A 598 -55.76 -17.06 -22.12
N ALA A 599 -54.76 -17.93 -22.01
CA ALA A 599 -54.88 -19.35 -22.32
C ALA A 599 -54.70 -20.22 -21.06
N VAL A 600 -55.78 -20.85 -20.61
CA VAL A 600 -55.80 -21.80 -19.49
C VAL A 600 -56.28 -23.15 -20.00
N THR A 601 -55.51 -24.22 -19.78
CA THR A 601 -55.81 -25.54 -20.38
C THR A 601 -56.59 -26.49 -19.48
N ASN A 602 -56.53 -26.32 -18.16
CA ASN A 602 -57.28 -27.11 -17.19
C ASN A 602 -58.44 -26.32 -16.59
N THR A 603 -58.22 -25.50 -15.56
CA THR A 603 -59.30 -24.76 -14.88
C THR A 603 -58.87 -23.33 -14.63
N ALA A 604 -59.68 -22.38 -15.09
CA ALA A 604 -59.60 -20.97 -14.74
C ALA A 604 -60.63 -20.62 -13.66
N ASN A 605 -60.16 -20.05 -12.55
CA ASN A 605 -60.96 -19.67 -11.40
C ASN A 605 -60.79 -18.17 -11.11
N PHE A 606 -61.85 -17.38 -11.31
CA PHE A 606 -61.83 -15.93 -11.13
C PHE A 606 -62.69 -15.50 -9.94
N GLN A 607 -62.07 -14.91 -8.92
CA GLN A 607 -62.71 -14.55 -7.65
C GLN A 607 -62.61 -13.04 -7.40
N ALA A 608 -63.63 -12.29 -7.82
CA ALA A 608 -63.74 -10.83 -7.64
C ALA A 608 -64.68 -10.44 -6.48
N GLY A 609 -65.24 -11.41 -5.73
CA GLY A 609 -66.19 -11.14 -4.66
C GLY A 609 -67.48 -10.49 -5.20
N SER A 610 -67.79 -9.27 -4.74
CA SER A 610 -68.92 -8.48 -5.26
C SER A 610 -68.57 -7.62 -6.47
N ASN A 611 -67.29 -7.55 -6.86
CA ASN A 611 -66.80 -6.71 -7.94
C ASN A 611 -67.01 -7.36 -9.32
N ALA A 612 -66.83 -6.59 -10.39
CA ALA A 612 -67.09 -7.06 -11.74
C ALA A 612 -65.97 -7.99 -12.27
N ILE A 613 -66.35 -8.90 -13.17
CA ILE A 613 -65.42 -9.69 -13.98
C ILE A 613 -65.72 -9.39 -15.45
N THR A 614 -64.81 -8.71 -16.15
CA THR A 614 -64.96 -8.31 -17.57
C THR A 614 -63.80 -8.83 -18.41
N LEU A 615 -64.01 -9.98 -19.06
CA LEU A 615 -63.02 -10.68 -19.90
C LEU A 615 -63.57 -10.86 -21.31
N THR A 616 -63.68 -9.77 -22.08
CA THR A 616 -64.50 -9.74 -23.32
C THR A 616 -63.70 -9.79 -24.62
N ASN A 617 -62.38 -10.00 -24.58
CA ASN A 617 -61.55 -10.07 -25.79
C ASN A 617 -61.87 -11.35 -26.60
N ALA A 618 -62.69 -11.20 -27.65
CA ALA A 618 -63.51 -12.27 -28.24
C ALA A 618 -62.83 -13.36 -29.10
N ALA A 619 -61.49 -13.41 -29.13
CA ALA A 619 -60.71 -14.46 -29.81
C ALA A 619 -59.41 -14.79 -29.05
N ALA A 620 -59.37 -14.39 -27.78
CA ALA A 620 -58.13 -14.29 -27.00
C ALA A 620 -58.17 -15.11 -25.70
N ASN A 621 -59.36 -15.55 -25.29
CA ASN A 621 -59.63 -16.19 -24.02
C ASN A 621 -59.96 -17.67 -24.21
N ASN A 622 -59.21 -18.53 -23.54
CA ASN A 622 -59.49 -19.94 -23.40
C ASN A 622 -59.35 -20.31 -21.92
N PHE A 623 -60.41 -20.83 -21.30
CA PHE A 623 -60.45 -21.10 -19.86
C PHE A 623 -60.28 -22.58 -19.52
N GLY A 624 -60.43 -23.49 -20.50
CA GLY A 624 -60.59 -24.92 -20.24
C GLY A 624 -61.90 -25.18 -19.48
N ASN A 625 -61.80 -25.39 -18.17
CA ASN A 625 -62.92 -25.38 -17.25
C ASN A 625 -63.04 -24.00 -16.56
N LEU A 626 -64.26 -23.55 -16.29
CA LEU A 626 -64.51 -22.24 -15.69
C LEU A 626 -65.22 -22.34 -14.33
N THR A 627 -64.65 -21.68 -13.33
CA THR A 627 -65.33 -21.27 -12.08
C THR A 627 -65.21 -19.76 -11.91
N LEU A 628 -66.23 -19.11 -11.37
CA LEU A 628 -66.14 -17.69 -11.03
C LEU A 628 -67.03 -17.28 -9.87
N ALA A 629 -66.61 -16.24 -9.16
CA ALA A 629 -67.40 -15.52 -8.18
C ALA A 629 -67.23 -14.01 -8.37
N GLY A 630 -68.28 -13.33 -8.83
CA GLY A 630 -68.29 -11.88 -9.06
C GLY A 630 -69.66 -11.25 -8.86
N GLY A 631 -69.74 -9.93 -8.97
CA GLY A 631 -70.99 -9.19 -9.14
C GLY A 631 -71.48 -9.32 -10.59
N THR A 632 -71.27 -8.27 -11.38
CA THR A 632 -71.55 -8.29 -12.83
C THR A 632 -70.43 -9.02 -13.56
N VAL A 633 -70.78 -10.06 -14.31
CA VAL A 633 -69.83 -10.89 -15.04
C VAL A 633 -70.11 -10.82 -16.54
N SER A 634 -69.10 -10.45 -17.32
CA SER A 634 -69.11 -10.45 -18.78
C SER A 634 -67.87 -11.16 -19.30
N VAL A 635 -68.04 -12.34 -19.86
CA VAL A 635 -66.94 -13.19 -20.34
C VAL A 635 -67.18 -13.62 -21.78
N THR A 636 -66.14 -13.55 -22.59
CA THR A 636 -66.10 -14.15 -23.93
C THR A 636 -65.06 -15.25 -23.95
N GLU A 637 -65.46 -16.42 -24.40
CA GLU A 637 -64.65 -17.63 -24.50
C GLU A 637 -64.51 -18.00 -25.99
N ASP A 638 -63.28 -18.15 -26.46
CA ASP A 638 -62.97 -18.55 -27.84
C ASP A 638 -63.20 -20.05 -28.07
N SER A 639 -63.24 -20.83 -26.98
CA SER A 639 -63.46 -22.27 -26.99
C SER A 639 -64.85 -22.66 -26.43
N ALA A 640 -65.04 -23.94 -26.13
CA ALA A 640 -66.23 -24.41 -25.42
C ALA A 640 -66.13 -24.03 -23.93
N THR A 641 -67.16 -23.40 -23.37
CA THR A 641 -67.21 -23.14 -21.92
C THR A 641 -67.71 -24.38 -21.17
N ASN A 642 -66.85 -24.99 -20.34
CA ASN A 642 -67.25 -26.04 -19.41
C ASN A 642 -67.27 -25.52 -17.96
N TRP A 643 -68.45 -25.43 -17.38
CA TRP A 643 -68.62 -25.07 -15.98
C TRP A 643 -68.31 -26.26 -15.07
N VAL A 644 -67.43 -26.05 -14.09
CA VAL A 644 -67.13 -27.00 -13.03
C VAL A 644 -67.36 -26.35 -11.66
N GLY A 645 -67.57 -27.14 -10.62
CA GLY A 645 -67.74 -26.60 -9.26
C GLY A 645 -68.92 -25.63 -9.11
N SER A 646 -68.80 -24.69 -8.17
CA SER A 646 -69.80 -23.64 -7.92
C SER A 646 -69.33 -22.31 -8.49
N SER A 647 -70.20 -21.66 -9.27
CA SER A 647 -70.00 -20.28 -9.74
C SER A 647 -71.15 -19.39 -9.26
N SER A 648 -70.86 -18.12 -8.98
CA SER A 648 -71.85 -17.13 -8.55
C SER A 648 -71.65 -15.78 -9.24
N ALA A 649 -72.73 -15.20 -9.74
CA ALA A 649 -72.76 -13.86 -10.32
C ALA A 649 -74.11 -13.18 -10.01
N THR A 650 -74.13 -11.86 -9.81
CA THR A 650 -75.40 -11.10 -9.76
C THR A 650 -76.01 -10.97 -11.15
N SER A 651 -75.18 -10.91 -12.19
CA SER A 651 -75.58 -11.01 -13.59
C SER A 651 -74.45 -11.66 -14.41
N LEU A 652 -74.81 -12.45 -15.41
CA LEU A 652 -73.85 -13.14 -16.29
C LEU A 652 -74.20 -12.88 -17.75
N LEU A 653 -73.27 -12.27 -18.48
CA LEU A 653 -73.21 -12.25 -19.94
C LEU A 653 -72.07 -13.17 -20.37
N LEU A 654 -72.41 -14.29 -21.01
CA LEU A 654 -71.46 -15.25 -21.54
C LEU A 654 -71.59 -15.31 -23.07
N THR A 655 -70.48 -15.09 -23.76
CA THR A 655 -70.35 -15.42 -25.19
C THR A 655 -69.36 -16.58 -25.31
N SER A 656 -69.78 -17.70 -25.88
CA SER A 656 -68.89 -18.86 -26.13
C SER A 656 -68.95 -19.20 -27.61
N ASN A 657 -67.77 -19.33 -28.23
CA ASN A 657 -67.65 -19.80 -29.62
C ASN A 657 -67.86 -21.33 -29.73
N GLY A 658 -67.89 -22.05 -28.61
CA GLY A 658 -68.18 -23.49 -28.54
C GLY A 658 -69.44 -23.84 -27.74
N ALA A 659 -69.57 -25.12 -27.38
CA ALA A 659 -70.69 -25.57 -26.56
C ALA A 659 -70.54 -25.07 -25.11
N VAL A 660 -71.65 -24.62 -24.52
CA VAL A 660 -71.71 -24.33 -23.08
C VAL A 660 -72.18 -25.60 -22.36
N THR A 661 -71.36 -26.15 -21.48
CA THR A 661 -71.62 -27.40 -20.75
C THR A 661 -71.40 -27.23 -19.26
N GLN A 662 -71.96 -28.13 -18.45
CA GLN A 662 -71.69 -28.22 -17.02
C GLN A 662 -71.32 -29.66 -16.69
N THR A 663 -70.13 -29.87 -16.16
CA THR A 663 -69.69 -31.21 -15.73
C THR A 663 -70.23 -31.49 -14.33
N ALA A 664 -71.11 -32.49 -14.21
CA ALA A 664 -71.69 -32.88 -12.92
C ALA A 664 -70.61 -33.39 -11.96
N VAL A 665 -70.53 -32.81 -10.76
CA VAL A 665 -69.77 -33.41 -9.65
C VAL A 665 -70.48 -34.70 -9.25
N ARG A 666 -69.95 -35.86 -9.65
CA ARG A 666 -70.46 -37.16 -9.17
C ARG A 666 -70.22 -37.24 -7.66
N ARG A 667 -71.24 -36.95 -6.86
CA ARG A 667 -71.29 -37.37 -5.45
C ARG A 667 -71.46 -38.89 -5.45
N TRP A 668 -70.39 -39.64 -5.19
CA TRP A 668 -70.55 -41.03 -4.75
C TRP A 668 -71.16 -40.99 -3.35
N ARG A 669 -72.30 -41.67 -3.19
CA ARG A 669 -72.98 -41.85 -1.90
C ARG A 669 -72.18 -42.76 -0.98
#